data_AF-A0A956HCX2-F1
#
_entry.id   AF-A0A956HCX2-F1
#
_cell.length_a   1.000
_cell.length_b   1.000
_cell.length_c   1.000
_cell.angle_alpha   90.00
_cell.angle_beta   90.00
_cell.angle_gamma   90.00
#
_symmetry.space_group_name_H-M   'P 1'
#
loop_
_entity.id
_entity.type
_entity.pdbx_description
1 polymer ?
#
loop_
_entity_poly.entity_id
_entity_poly.type
_entity_poly.pdbx_seq_one_letter_code
_entity_poly.pdbx_strand_id
1 'polypeptide(L)'
;MWVGAGALVLAGLAVFVYMRVFKPTIGLGNNDVAGIAYNADILLRGGLPFIDSYELKSPLAFFIVAFFWKVFGRSAEMLHRACDVMILIGATGVWAAARALYSENRRATGVLAAGLATGLYFTGFAQFASNYSSWMVGFYMWCVTAAIYGLQTDRARWHVLTGVFAGLSYLAKAHAVVLGVAVPLMWAWARWRKYKGATWRAWWGWIVGSALAALPLLIVYAMAGGIPNLIRGVFPVHAAARYSVERTVVEPWYEIIWRVTEHLGAKFPVHVALIAVGFIAVITWPARREAKLDGRGESRLEPWIPVVIFLLFSVIAGGLGGLRFYRHYAAQYLPAIALLAAHPAPWRWLVTRPRKDWRYWVTAPVLALSLLGCALMWAHYAYRAYHLKIGRGWNPGTSSQRAGEYIRENSTPDEHIFVWGWRAWPVYFWSERQSMLPLYKSLGTLTEFNFNGMFLAPKEVRDSHLDFIPGPWSEALLDAFQHDPPAFLIRTRPYFPGAPNDPMKEFIELEALIQSEYVRVRKYSKLWIYELRAHREARGLLEPAPEDDDTKAETPKPKPTPKPKPKPTPKPKPKQPPAKSVNDSDDDAVRGERPDPPSRDPARPTPTRPSPYDNYDSKYFPGDPPYRDEPPTKTKKRGERARATGAGQRRDRDVTGKANADGKVDD
;
A
#
# COMPACT_ATOMS: atom_id res chain seq x y z
N MET A 1 19.98 -29.24 10.48
CA MET A 1 18.64 -28.98 9.88
C MET A 1 17.95 -27.80 10.51
N TRP A 2 17.76 -27.77 11.83
CA TRP A 2 17.41 -26.53 12.55
C TRP A 2 18.40 -25.40 12.22
N VAL A 3 19.69 -25.70 12.17
CA VAL A 3 20.73 -24.78 11.66
C VAL A 3 20.45 -24.30 10.24
N GLY A 4 20.03 -25.19 9.32
CA GLY A 4 19.73 -24.83 7.94
C GLY A 4 18.45 -23.99 7.80
N ALA A 5 17.39 -24.34 8.54
CA ALA A 5 16.17 -23.55 8.57
C ALA A 5 16.40 -22.18 9.21
N GLY A 6 17.16 -22.14 10.32
CA GLY A 6 17.62 -20.90 10.94
C GLY A 6 18.42 -20.05 9.97
N ALA A 7 19.37 -20.64 9.22
CA ALA A 7 20.14 -19.92 8.20
C ALA A 7 19.25 -19.32 7.10
N LEU A 8 18.23 -20.05 6.63
CA LEU A 8 17.27 -19.53 5.63
C LEU A 8 16.44 -18.36 6.17
N VAL A 9 15.96 -18.46 7.42
CA VAL A 9 15.25 -17.37 8.09
C VAL A 9 16.17 -16.16 8.27
N LEU A 10 17.38 -16.38 8.79
CA LEU A 10 18.37 -15.33 9.02
C LEU A 10 18.80 -14.66 7.72
N ALA A 11 18.96 -15.41 6.62
CA ALA A 11 19.27 -14.84 5.32
C ALA A 11 18.14 -13.93 4.79
N GLY A 12 16.88 -14.39 4.89
CA GLY A 12 15.73 -13.58 4.52
C GLY A 12 15.59 -12.33 5.40
N LEU A 13 15.71 -12.50 6.73
CA LEU A 13 15.65 -11.41 7.70
C LEU A 13 16.78 -10.41 7.50
N ALA A 14 18.01 -10.87 7.26
CA ALA A 14 19.16 -10.01 7.00
C ALA A 14 18.92 -9.11 5.79
N VAL A 15 18.29 -9.62 4.73
CA VAL A 15 17.94 -8.80 3.56
C VAL A 15 16.76 -7.87 3.84
N PHE A 16 15.75 -8.32 4.58
CA PHE A 16 14.69 -7.43 5.03
C PHE A 16 15.26 -6.26 5.84
N VAL A 17 16.07 -6.55 6.86
CA VAL A 17 16.74 -5.54 7.69
C VAL A 17 17.66 -4.66 6.86
N TYR A 18 18.47 -5.24 5.97
CA TYR A 18 19.35 -4.47 5.08
C TYR A 18 18.55 -3.48 4.24
N MET A 19 17.43 -3.91 3.66
CA MET A 19 16.55 -3.02 2.90
C MET A 19 15.92 -1.95 3.79
N ARG A 20 15.49 -2.27 5.02
CA ARG A 20 14.91 -1.25 5.92
C ARG A 20 15.92 -0.24 6.45
N VAL A 21 17.14 -0.68 6.78
CA VAL A 21 18.18 0.16 7.39
C VAL A 21 18.94 0.97 6.34
N PHE A 22 19.36 0.34 5.24
CA PHE A 22 20.16 1.02 4.21
C PHE A 22 19.30 1.63 3.10
N LYS A 23 18.04 1.22 2.97
CA LYS A 23 17.04 1.78 2.04
C LYS A 23 15.74 2.19 2.78
N PRO A 24 15.84 3.02 3.84
CA PRO A 24 14.66 3.45 4.56
C PRO A 24 13.71 4.18 3.61
N THR A 25 12.42 4.02 3.86
CA THR A 25 11.40 4.81 3.18
C THR A 25 11.55 6.26 3.64
N ILE A 26 11.74 7.19 2.71
CA ILE A 26 11.97 8.60 3.01
C ILE A 26 10.63 9.31 3.20
N GLY A 27 10.51 10.11 4.27
CA GLY A 27 9.26 10.74 4.66
C GLY A 27 8.16 9.69 4.83
N LEU A 28 6.96 9.96 4.33
CA LEU A 28 5.84 9.00 4.42
C LEU A 28 5.86 7.91 3.32
N GLY A 29 6.76 8.02 2.33
CA GLY A 29 6.93 7.06 1.23
C GLY A 29 5.85 7.04 0.15
N ASN A 30 4.58 7.17 0.54
CA ASN A 30 3.42 7.25 -0.35
C ASN A 30 2.43 8.28 0.21
N ASN A 31 1.84 9.10 -0.65
CA ASN A 31 0.82 10.07 -0.25
C ASN A 31 -0.41 9.39 0.39
N ASP A 32 -0.76 8.16 0.03
CA ASP A 32 -1.88 7.45 0.67
C ASP A 32 -1.61 7.12 2.15
N VAL A 33 -0.33 7.00 2.53
CA VAL A 33 0.11 6.80 3.93
C VAL A 33 -0.08 8.08 4.74
N ALA A 34 -0.10 9.25 4.10
CA ALA A 34 -0.49 10.50 4.76
C ALA A 34 -1.90 10.44 5.34
N GLY A 35 -2.80 9.64 4.75
CA GLY A 35 -4.10 9.40 5.35
C GLY A 35 -4.07 8.59 6.64
N ILE A 36 -3.15 7.63 6.75
CA ILE A 36 -2.94 6.89 8.00
C ILE A 36 -2.38 7.83 9.07
N ALA A 37 -1.37 8.62 8.69
CA ALA A 37 -0.73 9.61 9.54
C ALA A 37 -1.74 10.66 10.06
N TYR A 38 -2.54 11.24 9.18
CA TYR A 38 -3.55 12.24 9.52
C TYR A 38 -4.58 11.71 10.52
N ASN A 39 -5.12 10.51 10.27
CA ASN A 39 -6.09 9.90 11.18
C ASN A 39 -5.47 9.46 12.52
N ALA A 40 -4.19 9.08 12.53
CA ALA A 40 -3.47 8.83 13.77
C ALA A 40 -3.28 10.12 14.60
N ASP A 41 -3.02 11.27 13.95
CA ASP A 41 -2.96 12.56 14.63
C ASP A 41 -4.31 12.97 15.23
N ILE A 42 -5.42 12.72 14.52
CA ILE A 42 -6.78 12.93 15.05
C ILE A 42 -7.00 12.13 16.33
N LEU A 43 -6.66 10.84 16.32
CA LEU A 43 -6.76 9.97 17.49
C LEU A 43 -5.93 10.50 18.67
N LEU A 44 -4.71 10.98 18.41
CA LEU A 44 -3.83 11.52 19.45
C LEU A 44 -4.34 12.85 20.03
N ARG A 45 -5.15 13.60 19.29
CA ARG A 45 -5.82 14.82 19.73
C ARG A 45 -7.18 14.56 20.42
N GLY A 46 -7.60 13.31 20.52
CA GLY A 46 -8.86 12.91 21.15
C GLY A 46 -10.06 12.85 20.22
N GLY A 47 -9.87 13.07 18.91
CA GLY A 47 -10.90 12.86 17.90
C GLY A 47 -10.97 11.41 17.43
N LEU A 48 -11.98 11.09 16.62
CA LEU A 48 -12.22 9.78 16.05
C LEU A 48 -12.33 9.85 14.51
N PRO A 49 -11.64 8.94 13.78
CA PRO A 49 -11.87 8.75 12.36
C PRO A 49 -13.35 8.47 12.05
N PHE A 50 -13.85 8.86 10.88
CA PHE A 50 -15.26 8.78 10.48
C PHE A 50 -16.22 9.76 11.19
N ILE A 51 -15.78 10.43 12.25
CA ILE A 51 -16.50 11.54 12.88
C ILE A 51 -15.77 12.84 12.55
N ASP A 52 -14.53 12.96 13.05
CA ASP A 52 -13.68 14.14 12.88
C ASP A 52 -12.85 14.08 11.59
N SER A 53 -13.00 13.00 10.82
CA SER A 53 -12.45 12.89 9.47
C SER A 53 -13.31 12.03 8.55
N TYR A 54 -13.36 12.41 7.29
CA TYR A 54 -13.87 11.56 6.22
C TYR A 54 -12.75 10.65 5.71
N GLU A 55 -12.95 9.34 5.83
CA GLU A 55 -12.02 8.31 5.36
C GLU A 55 -12.77 7.07 4.89
N LEU A 56 -12.27 6.41 3.84
CA LEU A 56 -12.83 5.18 3.27
C LEU A 56 -12.02 3.92 3.65
N LYS A 57 -10.88 4.13 4.30
CA LYS A 57 -9.96 3.07 4.71
C LYS A 57 -10.31 2.60 6.12
N SER A 58 -10.08 1.32 6.37
CA SER A 58 -10.40 0.67 7.65
C SER A 58 -9.56 1.24 8.81
N PRO A 59 -10.15 1.35 10.02
CA PRO A 59 -9.62 2.23 11.07
C PRO A 59 -8.41 1.67 11.83
N LEU A 60 -8.22 0.35 11.91
CA LEU A 60 -7.24 -0.25 12.82
C LEU A 60 -5.80 0.19 12.53
N ALA A 61 -5.46 0.47 11.27
CA ALA A 61 -4.14 1.00 10.92
C ALA A 61 -3.87 2.36 11.58
N PHE A 62 -4.90 3.20 11.75
CA PHE A 62 -4.78 4.50 12.41
C PHE A 62 -4.49 4.33 13.90
N PHE A 63 -5.23 3.44 14.56
CA PHE A 63 -5.04 3.13 15.98
C PHE A 63 -3.67 2.52 16.26
N ILE A 64 -3.18 1.62 15.40
CA ILE A 64 -1.84 1.07 15.54
C ILE A 64 -0.78 2.18 15.42
N VAL A 65 -0.88 3.05 14.41
CA VAL A 65 0.09 4.14 14.25
C VAL A 65 0.02 5.13 15.43
N ALA A 66 -1.18 5.51 15.87
CA ALA A 66 -1.37 6.38 17.03
C ALA A 66 -0.76 5.77 18.30
N PHE A 67 -0.96 4.47 18.54
CA PHE A 67 -0.33 3.76 19.66
C PHE A 67 1.21 3.85 19.61
N PHE A 68 1.81 3.53 18.46
CA PHE A 68 3.27 3.59 18.32
C PHE A 68 3.80 5.01 18.47
N TRP A 69 3.12 6.02 17.92
CA TRP A 69 3.51 7.42 18.10
C TRP A 69 3.36 7.91 19.54
N LYS A 70 2.33 7.44 20.26
CA LYS A 70 2.16 7.77 21.68
C LYS A 70 3.31 7.23 22.53
N VAL A 71 3.79 6.02 22.23
CA VAL A 71 4.82 5.33 23.02
C VAL A 71 6.24 5.73 22.61
N PHE A 72 6.51 5.84 21.32
CA PHE A 72 7.87 5.99 20.78
C PHE A 72 8.13 7.34 20.09
N GLY A 73 7.15 8.23 20.10
CA GLY A 73 7.23 9.54 19.46
C GLY A 73 6.69 9.55 18.04
N ARG A 74 6.13 10.71 17.66
CA ARG A 74 5.56 10.96 16.34
C ARG A 74 6.66 11.19 15.32
N SER A 75 6.83 10.26 14.38
CA SER A 75 7.71 10.45 13.23
C SER A 75 7.30 9.57 12.06
N ALA A 76 7.71 9.97 10.86
CA ALA A 76 7.49 9.17 9.65
C ALA A 76 8.26 7.84 9.72
N GLU A 77 9.46 7.85 10.30
CA GLU A 77 10.22 6.62 10.54
C GLU A 77 9.44 5.66 11.45
N MET A 78 8.90 6.15 12.57
CA MET A 78 8.16 5.31 13.51
C MET A 78 6.93 4.68 12.86
N LEU A 79 6.24 5.40 11.97
CA LEU A 79 5.15 4.83 11.17
C LEU A 79 5.64 3.64 10.34
N HIS A 80 6.80 3.76 9.69
CA HIS A 80 7.39 2.67 8.91
C HIS A 80 7.82 1.50 9.81
N ARG A 81 8.40 1.77 10.99
CA ARG A 81 8.78 0.73 11.96
C ARG A 81 7.58 -0.03 12.50
N ALA A 82 6.48 0.65 12.81
CA ALA A 82 5.23 0.02 13.22
C ALA A 82 4.69 -0.92 12.13
N CYS A 83 4.81 -0.53 10.85
CA CYS A 83 4.49 -1.42 9.74
C CYS A 83 5.43 -2.63 9.65
N ASP A 84 6.72 -2.45 9.92
CA ASP A 84 7.71 -3.55 9.95
C ASP A 84 7.38 -4.57 11.05
N VAL A 85 6.88 -4.12 12.21
CA VAL A 85 6.39 -5.01 13.28
C VAL A 85 5.24 -5.88 12.78
N MET A 86 4.29 -5.34 12.01
CA MET A 86 3.20 -6.13 11.42
C MET A 86 3.70 -7.19 10.44
N ILE A 87 4.75 -6.89 9.68
CA ILE A 87 5.41 -7.86 8.79
C ILE A 87 6.12 -8.95 9.60
N LEU A 88 6.83 -8.59 10.68
CA LEU A 88 7.48 -9.55 11.58
C LEU A 88 6.46 -10.50 12.23
N ILE A 89 5.31 -9.97 12.68
CA ILE A 89 4.20 -10.79 13.18
C ILE A 89 3.73 -11.76 12.09
N GLY A 90 3.57 -11.29 10.85
CA GLY A 90 3.20 -12.15 9.71
C GLY A 90 4.21 -13.27 9.46
N ALA A 91 5.51 -12.99 9.57
CA ALA A 91 6.58 -13.98 9.38
C ALA A 91 6.48 -15.15 10.38
N THR A 92 6.11 -14.87 11.63
CA THR A 92 5.87 -15.91 12.64
C THR A 92 4.65 -16.77 12.31
N GLY A 93 3.59 -16.17 11.75
CA GLY A 93 2.44 -16.88 11.20
C GLY A 93 2.82 -17.78 10.02
N VAL A 94 3.64 -17.29 9.08
CA VAL A 94 4.16 -18.12 7.97
C VAL A 94 4.93 -19.33 8.49
N TRP A 95 5.82 -19.12 9.46
CA TRP A 95 6.58 -20.21 10.09
C TRP A 95 5.63 -21.24 10.71
N ALA A 96 4.68 -20.78 11.54
CA ALA A 96 3.75 -21.64 12.26
C ALA A 96 2.82 -22.40 11.30
N ALA A 97 2.28 -21.75 10.27
CA ALA A 97 1.48 -22.41 9.24
C ALA A 97 2.28 -23.44 8.46
N ALA A 98 3.51 -23.11 8.02
CA ALA A 98 4.38 -24.06 7.34
C ALA A 98 4.71 -25.27 8.23
N ARG A 99 4.91 -25.05 9.54
CA ARG A 99 5.05 -26.15 10.50
C ARG A 99 3.77 -26.97 10.57
N ALA A 100 2.59 -26.37 10.75
CA ALA A 100 1.33 -27.11 10.82
C ALA A 100 1.04 -27.92 9.55
N LEU A 101 1.36 -27.36 8.38
CA LEU A 101 1.16 -27.98 7.07
C LEU A 101 2.19 -29.08 6.80
N TYR A 102 3.47 -28.88 7.14
CA TYR A 102 4.56 -29.75 6.69
C TYR A 102 5.21 -30.61 7.80
N SER A 103 4.78 -30.49 9.06
CA SER A 103 5.42 -31.15 10.23
C SER A 103 4.94 -32.57 10.56
N GLU A 104 3.82 -33.06 10.01
CA GLU A 104 3.38 -34.44 10.27
C GLU A 104 4.40 -35.49 9.77
N ASN A 105 5.29 -35.07 8.87
CA ASN A 105 6.57 -35.74 8.69
C ASN A 105 7.57 -35.17 9.71
N ARG A 106 7.78 -35.85 10.84
CA ARG A 106 8.89 -35.60 11.81
C ARG A 106 10.31 -35.67 11.19
N ARG A 107 10.40 -35.69 9.87
CA ARG A 107 11.62 -35.58 9.08
C ARG A 107 12.03 -34.11 9.01
N ALA A 108 13.31 -33.86 9.25
CA ALA A 108 14.17 -32.92 8.52
C ALA A 108 13.52 -31.82 7.65
N THR A 109 12.77 -32.26 6.65
CA THR A 109 12.23 -31.49 5.53
C THR A 109 11.15 -30.50 5.95
N GLY A 110 10.31 -30.81 6.95
CA GLY A 110 9.26 -29.89 7.40
C GLY A 110 9.80 -28.65 8.12
N VAL A 111 10.92 -28.76 8.84
CA VAL A 111 11.59 -27.63 9.49
C VAL A 111 12.29 -26.75 8.44
N LEU A 112 12.95 -27.38 7.46
CA LEU A 112 13.57 -26.67 6.34
C LEU A 112 12.53 -25.93 5.48
N ALA A 113 11.38 -26.54 5.20
CA ALA A 113 10.27 -25.91 4.49
C ALA A 113 9.75 -24.67 5.25
N ALA A 114 9.59 -24.76 6.57
CA ALA A 114 9.21 -23.58 7.37
C ALA A 114 10.26 -22.47 7.30
N GLY A 115 11.55 -22.81 7.40
CA GLY A 115 12.63 -21.83 7.26
C GLY A 115 12.70 -21.20 5.87
N LEU A 116 12.49 -21.98 4.82
CA LEU A 116 12.41 -21.50 3.44
C LEU A 116 11.20 -20.57 3.24
N ALA A 117 10.01 -20.96 3.72
CA ALA A 117 8.79 -20.16 3.59
C ALA A 117 8.95 -18.80 4.27
N THR A 118 9.41 -18.79 5.53
CA THR A 118 9.64 -17.56 6.29
C THR A 118 10.77 -16.74 5.69
N GLY A 119 11.84 -17.40 5.22
CA GLY A 119 12.91 -16.79 4.45
C GLY A 119 12.31 -16.01 3.27
N LEU A 120 11.69 -16.71 2.32
CA LEU A 120 11.01 -16.19 1.12
C LEU A 120 9.98 -15.10 1.40
N TYR A 121 9.27 -15.18 2.52
CA TYR A 121 8.35 -14.14 2.97
C TYR A 121 9.09 -12.82 3.24
N PHE A 122 10.18 -12.83 4.01
CA PHE A 122 10.98 -11.64 4.30
C PHE A 122 11.54 -10.99 3.03
N THR A 123 12.07 -11.81 2.12
CA THR A 123 12.67 -11.37 0.84
C THR A 123 11.61 -10.73 -0.04
N GLY A 124 10.44 -11.35 -0.13
CA GLY A 124 9.31 -10.80 -0.85
C GLY A 124 8.83 -9.49 -0.25
N PHE A 125 8.89 -9.32 1.08
CA PHE A 125 8.48 -8.08 1.75
C PHE A 125 9.51 -6.96 1.70
N ALA A 126 10.79 -7.30 1.53
CA ALA A 126 11.90 -6.34 1.51
C ALA A 126 11.79 -5.29 0.38
N GLN A 127 11.03 -5.60 -0.69
CA GLN A 127 10.78 -4.67 -1.80
C GLN A 127 9.58 -3.74 -1.60
N PHE A 128 8.76 -3.92 -0.55
CA PHE A 128 7.55 -3.12 -0.34
C PHE A 128 7.77 -1.99 0.67
N ALA A 129 7.39 -0.77 0.28
CA ALA A 129 7.18 0.31 1.23
C ALA A 129 5.91 0.06 2.07
N SER A 130 5.79 0.76 3.20
CA SER A 130 4.58 0.72 4.02
C SER A 130 3.38 1.18 3.21
N ASN A 131 2.29 0.42 3.27
CA ASN A 131 1.02 0.70 2.60
C ASN A 131 -0.09 -0.08 3.34
N TYR A 132 -1.35 0.19 3.02
CA TYR A 132 -2.51 -0.45 3.66
C TYR A 132 -2.47 -1.98 3.64
N SER A 133 -1.98 -2.62 2.56
CA SER A 133 -1.86 -4.09 2.53
C SER A 133 -0.82 -4.62 3.50
N SER A 134 0.25 -3.87 3.75
CA SER A 134 1.29 -4.27 4.69
C SER A 134 0.79 -4.26 6.15
N TRP A 135 -0.13 -3.35 6.49
CA TRP A 135 -0.70 -3.28 7.85
C TRP A 135 -1.57 -4.49 8.21
N MET A 136 -2.32 -5.04 7.26
CA MET A 136 -3.15 -6.21 7.54
C MET A 136 -2.37 -7.53 7.57
N VAL A 137 -1.18 -7.62 6.97
CA VAL A 137 -0.55 -8.93 6.66
C VAL A 137 -0.29 -9.79 7.90
N GLY A 138 0.06 -9.16 9.02
CA GLY A 138 0.32 -9.87 10.27
C GLY A 138 -0.91 -10.64 10.74
N PHE A 139 -2.04 -9.96 10.86
CA PHE A 139 -3.33 -10.57 11.21
C PHE A 139 -3.80 -11.53 10.12
N TYR A 140 -3.62 -11.15 8.85
CA TYR A 140 -4.07 -11.93 7.70
C TYR A 140 -3.44 -13.32 7.68
N MET A 141 -2.13 -13.39 7.92
CA MET A 141 -1.41 -14.66 7.99
C MET A 141 -1.76 -15.45 9.26
N TRP A 142 -1.94 -14.79 10.40
CA TRP A 142 -2.33 -15.48 11.64
C TRP A 142 -3.76 -16.03 11.61
N CYS A 143 -4.67 -15.41 10.86
CA CYS A 143 -6.00 -15.98 10.58
C CYS A 143 -5.88 -17.35 9.91
N VAL A 144 -5.13 -17.45 8.82
CA VAL A 144 -4.93 -18.71 8.10
C VAL A 144 -4.17 -19.73 8.96
N THR A 145 -3.17 -19.28 9.70
CA THR A 145 -2.42 -20.13 10.65
C THR A 145 -3.36 -20.75 11.69
N ALA A 146 -4.17 -19.93 12.35
CA ALA A 146 -5.14 -20.37 13.34
C ALA A 146 -6.19 -21.29 12.72
N ALA A 147 -6.65 -21.01 11.49
CA ALA A 147 -7.59 -21.86 10.78
C ALA A 147 -7.01 -23.26 10.55
N ILE A 148 -5.76 -23.35 10.08
CA ILE A 148 -5.07 -24.64 9.85
C ILE A 148 -5.00 -25.43 11.17
N TYR A 149 -4.52 -24.82 12.25
CA TYR A 149 -4.43 -25.49 13.56
C TYR A 149 -5.79 -25.89 14.11
N GLY A 150 -6.81 -25.03 13.96
CA GLY A 150 -8.17 -25.31 14.42
C GLY A 150 -8.75 -26.51 13.70
N LEU A 151 -8.72 -26.50 12.37
CA LEU A 151 -9.23 -27.58 11.54
C LEU A 151 -8.50 -28.91 11.83
N GLN A 152 -7.20 -28.89 12.13
CA GLN A 152 -6.45 -30.11 12.46
C GLN A 152 -6.72 -30.67 13.87
N THR A 153 -7.00 -29.82 14.87
CA THR A 153 -6.93 -30.20 16.30
C THR A 153 -8.24 -30.14 17.09
N ASP A 154 -9.34 -29.63 16.52
CA ASP A 154 -10.65 -29.42 17.18
C ASP A 154 -10.59 -28.60 18.48
N ARG A 155 -9.54 -27.80 18.66
CA ARG A 155 -9.42 -26.93 19.84
C ARG A 155 -10.15 -25.62 19.58
N ALA A 156 -11.22 -25.37 20.35
CA ALA A 156 -12.06 -24.17 20.24
C ALA A 156 -11.27 -22.85 20.18
N ARG A 157 -10.19 -22.72 20.98
CA ARG A 157 -9.32 -21.54 21.00
C ARG A 157 -8.78 -21.14 19.62
N TRP A 158 -8.49 -22.12 18.75
CA TRP A 158 -7.97 -21.83 17.41
C TRP A 158 -9.06 -21.31 16.47
N HIS A 159 -10.30 -21.78 16.62
CA HIS A 159 -11.43 -21.20 15.91
C HIS A 159 -11.70 -19.77 16.39
N VAL A 160 -11.69 -19.51 17.70
CA VAL A 160 -11.79 -18.14 18.23
C VAL A 160 -10.68 -17.25 17.67
N LEU A 161 -9.42 -17.69 17.72
CA LEU A 161 -8.30 -16.93 17.15
C LEU A 161 -8.42 -16.70 15.65
N THR A 162 -8.95 -17.67 14.89
CA THR A 162 -9.23 -17.49 13.46
C THR A 162 -10.20 -16.32 13.24
N GLY A 163 -11.27 -16.24 14.04
CA GLY A 163 -12.22 -15.13 14.02
C GLY A 163 -11.57 -13.80 14.41
N VAL A 164 -10.82 -13.78 15.53
CA VAL A 164 -10.13 -12.56 16.00
C VAL A 164 -9.22 -12.01 14.91
N PHE A 165 -8.37 -12.86 14.33
CA PHE A 165 -7.45 -12.42 13.30
C PHE A 165 -8.16 -12.07 11.99
N ALA A 166 -9.27 -12.72 11.63
CA ALA A 166 -10.09 -12.32 10.48
C ALA A 166 -10.67 -10.90 10.68
N GLY A 167 -11.26 -10.64 11.85
CA GLY A 167 -11.80 -9.33 12.22
C GLY A 167 -10.72 -8.24 12.22
N LEU A 168 -9.58 -8.48 12.89
CA LEU A 168 -8.46 -7.53 12.89
C LEU A 168 -7.89 -7.29 11.48
N SER A 169 -7.81 -8.33 10.64
CA SER A 169 -7.36 -8.18 9.25
C SER A 169 -8.30 -7.26 8.46
N TYR A 170 -9.62 -7.46 8.60
CA TYR A 170 -10.63 -6.65 7.95
C TYR A 170 -10.62 -5.20 8.44
N LEU A 171 -10.50 -5.00 9.75
CA LEU A 171 -10.41 -3.67 10.37
C LEU A 171 -9.09 -2.96 10.04
N ALA A 172 -8.02 -3.69 9.71
CA ALA A 172 -6.78 -3.11 9.18
C ALA A 172 -6.91 -2.76 7.69
N LYS A 173 -7.63 -3.59 6.92
CA LYS A 173 -7.95 -3.34 5.51
C LYS A 173 -9.13 -4.19 5.03
N ALA A 174 -10.16 -3.54 4.51
CA ALA A 174 -11.39 -4.17 4.02
C ALA A 174 -11.16 -5.27 2.94
N HIS A 175 -10.04 -5.24 2.21
CA HIS A 175 -9.69 -6.29 1.24
C HIS A 175 -9.48 -7.68 1.90
N ALA A 176 -9.31 -7.74 3.22
CA ALA A 176 -9.29 -9.00 3.94
C ALA A 176 -10.67 -9.69 4.05
N VAL A 177 -11.75 -9.07 3.56
CA VAL A 177 -13.11 -9.66 3.49
C VAL A 177 -13.11 -11.05 2.85
N VAL A 178 -12.20 -11.31 1.92
CA VAL A 178 -12.04 -12.62 1.27
C VAL A 178 -11.70 -13.76 2.22
N LEU A 179 -11.20 -13.48 3.44
CA LEU A 179 -11.03 -14.51 4.47
C LEU A 179 -12.38 -15.10 4.89
N GLY A 180 -13.45 -14.31 4.84
CA GLY A 180 -14.83 -14.76 5.07
C GLY A 180 -15.32 -15.79 4.05
N VAL A 181 -14.62 -15.98 2.92
CA VAL A 181 -14.90 -17.03 1.94
C VAL A 181 -13.81 -18.11 1.95
N ALA A 182 -12.54 -17.71 2.01
CA ALA A 182 -11.41 -18.63 1.98
C ALA A 182 -11.43 -19.62 3.17
N VAL A 183 -11.69 -19.12 4.39
CA VAL A 183 -11.71 -19.98 5.60
C VAL A 183 -12.87 -20.99 5.57
N PRO A 184 -14.12 -20.62 5.22
CA PRO A 184 -15.19 -21.59 4.99
C PRO A 184 -14.87 -22.65 3.92
N LEU A 185 -14.22 -22.28 2.82
CA LEU A 185 -13.81 -23.25 1.79
C LEU A 185 -12.73 -24.21 2.29
N MET A 186 -11.75 -23.71 3.07
CA MET A 186 -10.79 -24.57 3.76
C MET A 186 -11.48 -25.53 4.73
N TRP A 187 -12.50 -25.07 5.44
CA TRP A 187 -13.30 -25.90 6.34
C TRP A 187 -14.11 -26.95 5.58
N ALA A 188 -14.74 -26.59 4.46
CA ALA A 188 -15.49 -27.54 3.63
C ALA A 188 -14.58 -28.65 3.10
N TRP A 189 -13.38 -28.26 2.62
CA TRP A 189 -12.34 -29.20 2.23
C TRP A 189 -11.89 -30.08 3.42
N ALA A 190 -11.61 -29.49 4.57
CA ALA A 190 -11.19 -30.22 5.77
C ALA A 190 -12.28 -31.17 6.28
N ARG A 191 -13.56 -30.77 6.20
CA ARG A 191 -14.74 -31.57 6.54
C ARG A 191 -14.87 -32.78 5.63
N TRP A 192 -14.70 -32.58 4.31
CA TRP A 192 -14.67 -33.66 3.32
C TRP A 192 -13.53 -34.64 3.59
N ARG A 193 -12.38 -34.14 4.04
CA ARG A 193 -11.23 -34.93 4.49
C ARG A 193 -11.36 -35.47 5.93
N LYS A 194 -12.51 -35.27 6.58
CA LYS A 194 -12.80 -35.73 7.96
C LYS A 194 -11.77 -35.25 8.99
N TYR A 195 -11.23 -34.05 8.82
CA TYR A 195 -10.34 -33.43 9.80
C TYR A 195 -11.08 -33.20 11.12
N LYS A 196 -10.40 -33.47 12.24
CA LYS A 196 -11.03 -33.49 13.57
C LYS A 196 -11.71 -32.18 13.94
N GLY A 197 -11.10 -31.04 13.60
CA GLY A 197 -11.62 -29.72 13.93
C GLY A 197 -12.50 -29.08 12.87
N ALA A 198 -12.84 -29.79 11.79
CA ALA A 198 -13.83 -29.32 10.83
C ALA A 198 -15.25 -29.56 11.36
N THR A 199 -15.54 -29.07 12.57
CA THR A 199 -16.84 -29.21 13.24
C THR A 199 -17.70 -27.96 13.00
N TRP A 200 -19.00 -28.04 13.24
CA TRP A 200 -19.88 -26.86 13.17
C TRP A 200 -19.57 -25.83 14.26
N ARG A 201 -18.95 -26.23 15.37
CA ARG A 201 -18.47 -25.33 16.44
C ARG A 201 -17.41 -24.35 15.95
N ALA A 202 -16.69 -24.69 14.87
CA ALA A 202 -15.72 -23.80 14.25
C ALA A 202 -16.34 -22.44 13.85
N TRP A 203 -17.54 -22.48 13.27
CA TRP A 203 -18.26 -21.28 12.82
C TRP A 203 -18.58 -20.33 13.98
N TRP A 204 -19.07 -20.86 15.10
CA TRP A 204 -19.31 -20.07 16.30
C TRP A 204 -18.02 -19.46 16.85
N GLY A 205 -16.93 -20.24 16.86
CA GLY A 205 -15.61 -19.71 17.22
C GLY A 205 -15.20 -18.54 16.34
N TRP A 206 -15.38 -18.63 15.01
CA TRP A 206 -15.06 -17.54 14.09
C TRP A 206 -15.91 -16.29 14.29
N ILE A 207 -17.22 -16.46 14.50
CA ILE A 207 -18.15 -15.35 14.75
C ILE A 207 -17.80 -14.64 16.06
N VAL A 208 -17.67 -15.41 17.16
CA VAL A 208 -17.30 -14.87 18.48
C VAL A 208 -15.94 -14.18 18.41
N GLY A 209 -14.96 -14.80 17.77
CA GLY A 209 -13.64 -14.21 17.60
C GLY A 209 -13.68 -12.89 16.83
N SER A 210 -14.45 -12.82 15.74
CA SER A 210 -14.58 -11.60 14.93
C SER A 210 -15.26 -10.47 15.72
N ALA A 211 -16.28 -10.81 16.52
CA ALA A 211 -16.93 -9.85 17.43
C ALA A 211 -15.96 -9.34 18.49
N LEU A 212 -15.14 -10.22 19.09
CA LEU A 212 -14.10 -9.85 20.06
C LEU A 212 -13.05 -8.90 19.46
N ALA A 213 -12.69 -9.07 18.18
CA ALA A 213 -11.77 -8.16 17.50
C ALA A 213 -12.37 -6.76 17.28
N ALA A 214 -13.68 -6.67 17.02
CA ALA A 214 -14.36 -5.39 16.81
C ALA A 214 -14.71 -4.67 18.12
N LEU A 215 -14.84 -5.41 19.23
CA LEU A 215 -15.33 -4.91 20.51
C LEU A 215 -14.58 -3.66 21.02
N PRO A 216 -13.23 -3.57 21.00
CA PRO A 216 -12.54 -2.37 21.48
C PRO A 216 -12.92 -1.12 20.68
N LEU A 217 -13.05 -1.22 19.36
CA LEU A 217 -13.49 -0.10 18.53
C LEU A 217 -14.95 0.25 18.80
N LEU A 218 -15.82 -0.76 18.91
CA LEU A 218 -17.23 -0.53 19.24
C LEU A 218 -17.39 0.21 20.57
N ILE A 219 -16.62 -0.13 21.59
CA ILE A 219 -16.63 0.57 22.89
C ILE A 219 -16.21 2.03 22.72
N VAL A 220 -15.09 2.28 22.04
CA VAL A 220 -14.58 3.65 21.81
C VAL A 220 -15.61 4.52 21.09
N TYR A 221 -16.23 4.01 20.03
CA TYR A 221 -17.25 4.75 19.29
C TYR A 221 -18.59 4.82 20.02
N ALA A 222 -18.95 3.83 20.83
CA ALA A 222 -20.13 3.89 21.70
C ALA A 222 -20.02 5.01 22.73
N MET A 223 -18.85 5.15 23.35
CA MET A 223 -18.56 6.22 24.31
C MET A 223 -18.63 7.62 23.69
N ALA A 224 -18.38 7.73 22.39
CA ALA A 224 -18.47 8.98 21.63
C ALA A 224 -19.81 9.16 20.88
N GLY A 225 -20.78 8.26 21.05
CA GLY A 225 -22.05 8.30 20.31
C GLY A 225 -21.95 7.99 18.80
N GLY A 226 -20.76 7.65 18.30
CA GLY A 226 -20.46 7.52 16.86
C GLY A 226 -20.52 6.11 16.29
N ILE A 227 -21.26 5.16 16.90
CA ILE A 227 -21.41 3.80 16.34
C ILE A 227 -21.88 3.82 14.88
N PRO A 228 -22.88 4.64 14.48
CA PRO A 228 -23.32 4.69 13.08
C PRO A 228 -22.18 5.08 12.12
N ASN A 229 -21.34 6.03 12.52
CA ASN A 229 -20.18 6.50 11.74
C ASN A 229 -19.15 5.38 11.58
N LEU A 230 -18.88 4.61 12.64
CA LEU A 230 -18.02 3.43 12.57
C LEU A 230 -18.57 2.39 11.60
N ILE A 231 -19.87 2.06 11.67
CA ILE A 231 -20.49 1.06 10.78
C ILE A 231 -20.39 1.52 9.32
N ARG A 232 -20.74 2.78 9.03
CA ARG A 232 -20.64 3.35 7.67
C ARG A 232 -19.19 3.38 7.15
N GLY A 233 -18.24 3.75 8.01
CA GLY A 233 -16.82 3.81 7.64
C GLY A 233 -16.17 2.44 7.45
N VAL A 234 -16.56 1.44 8.25
CA VAL A 234 -16.05 0.06 8.15
C VAL A 234 -16.70 -0.70 6.99
N PHE A 235 -17.99 -0.45 6.73
CA PHE A 235 -18.75 -1.05 5.63
C PHE A 235 -19.20 0.03 4.62
N PRO A 236 -18.27 0.69 3.90
CA PRO A 236 -18.62 1.78 2.99
C PRO A 236 -19.13 1.21 1.65
N VAL A 237 -20.20 0.41 1.65
CA VAL A 237 -20.66 -0.39 0.51
C VAL A 237 -20.91 0.49 -0.73
N HIS A 238 -21.63 1.61 -0.56
CA HIS A 238 -21.93 2.53 -1.66
C HIS A 238 -20.68 3.22 -2.20
N ALA A 239 -19.85 3.78 -1.33
CA ALA A 239 -18.60 4.43 -1.75
C ALA A 239 -17.61 3.44 -2.38
N ALA A 240 -17.54 2.20 -1.88
CA ALA A 240 -16.71 1.14 -2.45
C ALA A 240 -17.24 0.68 -3.82
N ALA A 241 -18.56 0.56 -3.99
CA ALA A 241 -19.17 0.25 -5.28
C ALA A 241 -18.89 1.36 -6.29
N ARG A 242 -19.12 2.62 -5.91
CA ARG A 242 -18.82 3.81 -6.72
C ARG A 242 -17.35 3.86 -7.10
N TYR A 243 -16.45 3.71 -6.14
CA TYR A 243 -15.01 3.63 -6.36
C TYR A 243 -14.59 2.50 -7.31
N SER A 244 -15.27 1.35 -7.26
CA SER A 244 -14.95 0.19 -8.10
C SER A 244 -15.51 0.32 -9.53
N VAL A 245 -16.61 1.05 -9.72
CA VAL A 245 -17.28 1.21 -11.03
C VAL A 245 -16.79 2.46 -11.75
N GLU A 246 -16.70 3.59 -11.05
CA GLU A 246 -16.25 4.85 -11.65
C GLU A 246 -14.81 4.73 -12.12
N ARG A 247 -14.54 5.16 -13.35
CA ARG A 247 -13.19 5.30 -13.91
C ARG A 247 -12.33 4.01 -13.80
N THR A 248 -12.95 2.82 -13.75
CA THR A 248 -12.22 1.55 -13.81
C THR A 248 -12.11 1.07 -15.25
N VAL A 249 -10.90 0.65 -15.64
CA VAL A 249 -10.67 0.05 -16.95
C VAL A 249 -11.32 -1.32 -16.95
N VAL A 250 -12.38 -1.48 -17.73
CA VAL A 250 -13.00 -2.79 -17.97
C VAL A 250 -12.11 -3.56 -18.94
N GLU A 251 -11.11 -4.24 -18.40
CA GLU A 251 -10.35 -5.24 -19.14
C GLU A 251 -11.11 -6.57 -19.14
N PRO A 252 -11.07 -7.35 -20.22
CA PRO A 252 -11.63 -8.69 -20.20
C PRO A 252 -10.91 -9.56 -19.16
N TRP A 253 -11.63 -10.50 -18.54
CA TRP A 253 -11.14 -11.26 -17.39
C TRP A 253 -9.82 -12.02 -17.67
N TYR A 254 -9.58 -12.45 -18.92
CA TYR A 254 -8.36 -13.15 -19.29
C TYR A 254 -7.13 -12.24 -19.27
N GLU A 255 -7.27 -10.96 -19.66
CA GLU A 255 -6.21 -9.95 -19.55
C GLU A 255 -5.86 -9.67 -18.10
N ILE A 256 -6.89 -9.61 -17.23
CA ILE A 256 -6.68 -9.44 -15.81
C ILE A 256 -5.86 -10.62 -15.24
N ILE A 257 -6.23 -11.86 -15.57
CA ILE A 257 -5.49 -13.06 -15.15
C ILE A 257 -4.06 -13.03 -15.69
N TRP A 258 -3.88 -12.69 -16.97
CA TRP A 258 -2.57 -12.60 -17.60
C TRP A 258 -1.68 -11.58 -16.90
N ARG A 259 -2.17 -10.35 -16.68
CA ARG A 259 -1.41 -9.27 -16.02
C ARG A 259 -1.12 -9.55 -14.55
N VAL A 260 -2.04 -10.22 -13.83
CA VAL A 260 -1.78 -10.70 -12.47
C VAL A 260 -0.64 -11.74 -12.49
N THR A 261 -0.66 -12.66 -13.46
CA THR A 261 0.37 -13.68 -13.63
C THR A 261 1.72 -13.07 -14.01
N GLU A 262 1.72 -12.13 -14.96
CA GLU A 262 2.89 -11.33 -15.35
C GLU A 262 3.47 -10.60 -14.14
N HIS A 263 2.63 -9.95 -13.33
CA HIS A 263 3.06 -9.24 -12.13
C HIS A 263 3.65 -10.19 -11.09
N LEU A 264 3.03 -11.35 -10.85
CA LEU A 264 3.57 -12.38 -9.98
C LEU A 264 4.94 -12.87 -10.47
N GLY A 265 5.07 -13.16 -11.77
CA GLY A 265 6.33 -13.55 -12.39
C GLY A 265 7.40 -12.47 -12.31
N ALA A 266 7.03 -11.20 -12.52
CA ALA A 266 7.97 -10.08 -12.52
C ALA A 266 8.43 -9.69 -11.09
N LYS A 267 7.55 -9.79 -10.09
CA LYS A 267 7.85 -9.39 -8.70
C LYS A 267 8.35 -10.51 -7.81
N PHE A 268 7.95 -11.74 -8.12
CA PHE A 268 8.25 -12.93 -7.33
C PHE A 268 8.70 -14.10 -8.23
N PRO A 269 9.64 -13.90 -9.18
CA PRO A 269 10.04 -14.94 -10.11
C PRO A 269 10.58 -16.17 -9.39
N VAL A 270 11.25 -15.97 -8.26
CA VAL A 270 11.73 -17.04 -7.37
C VAL A 270 10.56 -17.87 -6.84
N HIS A 271 9.55 -17.21 -6.25
CA HIS A 271 8.40 -17.91 -5.70
C HIS A 271 7.67 -18.67 -6.81
N VAL A 272 7.44 -18.03 -7.96
CA VAL A 272 6.77 -18.65 -9.12
C VAL A 272 7.56 -19.85 -9.65
N ALA A 273 8.89 -19.75 -9.79
CA ALA A 273 9.73 -20.86 -10.24
C ALA A 273 9.68 -22.04 -9.27
N LEU A 274 9.81 -21.78 -7.96
CA LEU A 274 9.73 -22.83 -6.94
C LEU A 274 8.33 -23.48 -6.87
N ILE A 275 7.26 -22.68 -7.05
CA ILE A 275 5.89 -23.18 -7.16
C ILE A 275 5.75 -24.09 -8.40
N ALA A 276 6.27 -23.68 -9.55
CA ALA A 276 6.22 -24.49 -10.78
C ALA A 276 6.95 -25.82 -10.62
N VAL A 277 8.15 -25.81 -10.03
CA VAL A 277 8.87 -27.04 -9.66
C VAL A 277 8.07 -27.89 -8.67
N GLY A 278 7.43 -27.23 -7.70
CA GLY A 278 6.39 -27.77 -6.80
C GLY A 278 5.36 -28.62 -7.53
N PHE A 279 4.66 -27.99 -8.46
CA PHE A 279 3.60 -28.61 -9.23
C PHE A 279 4.10 -29.75 -10.11
N ILE A 280 5.24 -29.57 -10.81
CA ILE A 280 5.83 -30.64 -11.61
C ILE A 280 6.20 -31.83 -10.73
N ALA A 281 6.82 -31.60 -9.57
CA ALA A 281 7.16 -32.66 -8.64
C ALA A 281 5.92 -33.42 -8.16
N VAL A 282 4.83 -32.70 -7.80
CA VAL A 282 3.57 -33.32 -7.37
C VAL A 282 2.91 -34.13 -8.49
N ILE A 283 2.81 -33.59 -9.70
CA ILE A 283 2.17 -34.26 -10.85
C ILE A 283 2.98 -35.48 -11.30
N THR A 284 4.30 -35.37 -11.32
CA THR A 284 5.19 -36.44 -11.81
C THR A 284 5.53 -37.49 -10.74
N TRP A 285 5.15 -37.26 -9.48
CA TRP A 285 5.31 -38.21 -8.39
C TRP A 285 4.04 -39.08 -8.28
N PRO A 286 4.10 -40.39 -8.61
CA PRO A 286 2.93 -41.23 -8.51
C PRO A 286 2.48 -41.30 -7.05
N ALA A 287 1.30 -40.77 -6.73
CA ALA A 287 0.69 -40.79 -5.40
C ALA A 287 0.69 -42.20 -4.75
N ARG A 288 0.64 -43.24 -5.59
CA ARG A 288 0.71 -44.66 -5.21
C ARG A 288 2.06 -45.10 -4.62
N ARG A 289 3.18 -44.42 -4.93
CA ARG A 289 4.50 -44.72 -4.33
C ARG A 289 4.65 -44.15 -2.92
N GLU A 290 4.03 -43.01 -2.62
CA GLU A 290 4.06 -42.40 -1.29
C GLU A 290 3.23 -43.19 -0.28
N ALA A 291 2.03 -43.65 -0.66
CA ALA A 291 1.21 -44.54 0.18
C ALA A 291 1.92 -45.86 0.54
N LYS A 292 2.80 -46.35 -0.34
CA LYS A 292 3.65 -47.53 -0.08
C LYS A 292 4.84 -47.23 0.83
N LEU A 293 5.43 -46.03 0.75
CA LEU A 293 6.64 -45.68 1.51
C LEU A 293 6.33 -45.33 2.98
N ASP A 294 5.16 -44.77 3.27
CA ASP A 294 4.80 -44.38 4.64
C ASP A 294 4.01 -45.46 5.40
N GLY A 295 3.80 -46.65 4.80
CA GLY A 295 3.15 -47.80 5.45
C GLY A 295 1.69 -47.58 5.87
N ARG A 296 1.14 -46.41 5.58
CA ARG A 296 -0.23 -45.99 5.87
C ARG A 296 -0.92 -45.85 4.52
N GLY A 297 -1.85 -46.76 4.22
CA GLY A 297 -2.49 -46.95 2.91
C GLY A 297 -3.34 -45.78 2.37
N GLU A 298 -3.16 -44.55 2.87
CA GLU A 298 -3.80 -43.36 2.31
C GLU A 298 -2.74 -42.49 1.65
N SER A 299 -2.88 -42.21 0.34
CA SER A 299 -2.00 -41.27 -0.35
C SER A 299 -2.28 -39.87 0.15
N ARG A 300 -1.45 -39.44 1.08
CA ARG A 300 -1.51 -38.14 1.71
C ARG A 300 -0.88 -37.08 0.81
N LEU A 301 -1.54 -36.76 -0.32
CA LEU A 301 -1.28 -35.54 -1.12
C LEU A 301 -1.70 -34.25 -0.36
N GLU A 302 -1.66 -34.33 0.96
CA GLU A 302 -1.86 -33.37 2.04
C GLU A 302 -0.68 -32.39 2.02
N PRO A 303 -0.80 -31.04 1.94
CA PRO A 303 -1.82 -30.14 2.49
C PRO A 303 -1.94 -28.83 1.65
N TRP A 304 -1.77 -28.91 0.33
CA TRP A 304 -1.61 -27.73 -0.54
C TRP A 304 -2.92 -27.03 -0.89
N ILE A 305 -4.05 -27.75 -0.89
CA ILE A 305 -5.37 -27.21 -1.26
C ILE A 305 -5.76 -25.99 -0.39
N PRO A 306 -5.64 -26.01 0.95
CA PRO A 306 -5.86 -24.81 1.76
C PRO A 306 -5.00 -23.62 1.33
N VAL A 307 -3.73 -23.85 0.98
CA VAL A 307 -2.83 -22.78 0.56
C VAL A 307 -3.18 -22.25 -0.83
N VAL A 308 -3.67 -23.11 -1.74
CA VAL A 308 -4.21 -22.69 -3.05
C VAL A 308 -5.50 -21.89 -2.89
N ILE A 309 -6.43 -22.32 -2.03
CA ILE A 309 -7.63 -21.54 -1.69
C ILE A 309 -7.19 -20.18 -1.16
N PHE A 310 -6.22 -20.15 -0.24
CA PHE A 310 -5.69 -18.92 0.31
C PHE A 310 -5.11 -18.01 -0.76
N LEU A 311 -4.28 -18.55 -1.67
CA LEU A 311 -3.68 -17.80 -2.77
C LEU A 311 -4.76 -17.24 -3.70
N LEU A 312 -5.70 -18.08 -4.14
CA LEU A 312 -6.76 -17.70 -5.07
C LEU A 312 -7.56 -16.52 -4.52
N PHE A 313 -7.99 -16.59 -3.26
CA PHE A 313 -8.74 -15.51 -2.63
C PHE A 313 -7.88 -14.28 -2.31
N SER A 314 -6.59 -14.46 -2.04
CA SER A 314 -5.64 -13.34 -1.93
C SER A 314 -5.45 -12.63 -3.26
N VAL A 315 -5.46 -13.36 -4.38
CA VAL A 315 -5.42 -12.81 -5.75
C VAL A 315 -6.76 -12.17 -6.10
N ILE A 316 -7.90 -12.73 -5.71
CA ILE A 316 -9.21 -12.09 -5.91
C ILE A 316 -9.27 -10.77 -5.13
N ALA A 317 -8.94 -10.74 -3.84
CA ALA A 317 -8.91 -9.48 -3.10
C ALA A 317 -7.86 -8.50 -3.64
N GLY A 318 -6.62 -8.97 -3.77
CA GLY A 318 -5.49 -8.14 -4.15
C GLY A 318 -5.56 -7.67 -5.59
N GLY A 319 -6.11 -8.49 -6.49
CA GLY A 319 -6.18 -8.34 -7.95
C GLY A 319 -7.51 -7.85 -8.50
N LEU A 320 -8.64 -8.29 -7.91
CA LEU A 320 -9.99 -8.01 -8.38
C LEU A 320 -10.83 -7.18 -7.39
N GLY A 321 -10.44 -7.13 -6.11
CA GLY A 321 -11.23 -6.65 -4.96
C GLY A 321 -11.50 -5.14 -4.86
N GLY A 322 -11.36 -4.43 -5.96
CA GLY A 322 -11.85 -3.07 -6.18
C GLY A 322 -11.74 -2.70 -7.66
N LEU A 323 -11.63 -3.71 -8.53
CA LEU A 323 -11.44 -3.67 -9.99
C LEU A 323 -10.25 -2.82 -10.51
N ARG A 324 -9.53 -2.09 -9.66
CA ARG A 324 -8.44 -1.17 -10.02
C ARG A 324 -7.03 -1.75 -9.93
N PHE A 325 -6.86 -2.91 -9.28
CA PHE A 325 -5.60 -3.62 -8.99
C PHE A 325 -4.36 -2.74 -8.74
N TYR A 326 -3.80 -2.70 -7.53
CA TYR A 326 -2.55 -1.99 -7.30
C TYR A 326 -1.35 -2.94 -7.17
N ARG A 327 -0.21 -2.57 -7.76
CA ARG A 327 1.04 -3.34 -7.63
C ARG A 327 1.42 -3.63 -6.18
N HIS A 328 1.14 -2.69 -5.26
CA HIS A 328 1.47 -2.83 -3.85
C HIS A 328 0.47 -3.73 -3.07
N TYR A 329 -0.66 -4.10 -3.68
CA TYR A 329 -1.56 -5.12 -3.10
C TYR A 329 -0.96 -6.52 -3.13
N ALA A 330 0.15 -6.68 -3.84
CA ALA A 330 0.95 -7.89 -3.87
C ALA A 330 1.40 -8.41 -2.50
N ALA A 331 1.53 -7.52 -1.53
CA ALA A 331 1.79 -7.90 -0.15
C ALA A 331 0.74 -8.90 0.41
N GLN A 332 -0.49 -8.89 -0.11
CA GLN A 332 -1.57 -9.76 0.35
C GLN A 332 -1.38 -11.24 -0.02
N TYR A 333 -0.92 -11.55 -1.24
CA TYR A 333 -0.73 -12.94 -1.68
C TYR A 333 0.64 -13.50 -1.31
N LEU A 334 1.58 -12.65 -0.89
CA LEU A 334 2.94 -13.05 -0.52
C LEU A 334 3.02 -14.19 0.51
N PRO A 335 2.22 -14.21 1.60
CA PRO A 335 2.25 -15.34 2.53
C PRO A 335 1.86 -16.67 1.87
N ALA A 336 0.86 -16.67 0.99
CA ALA A 336 0.40 -17.87 0.30
C ALA A 336 1.44 -18.41 -0.71
N ILE A 337 2.02 -17.53 -1.53
CA ILE A 337 3.08 -17.94 -2.47
C ILE A 337 4.36 -18.38 -1.76
N ALA A 338 4.67 -17.82 -0.58
CA ALA A 338 5.82 -18.24 0.22
C ALA A 338 5.63 -19.66 0.77
N LEU A 339 4.42 -19.99 1.25
CA LEU A 339 4.07 -21.35 1.66
C LEU A 339 4.13 -22.34 0.49
N LEU A 340 3.52 -22.01 -0.66
CA LEU A 340 3.54 -22.89 -1.84
C LEU A 340 4.95 -23.09 -2.39
N ALA A 341 5.76 -22.04 -2.48
CA ALA A 341 7.15 -22.13 -2.95
C ALA A 341 8.03 -22.99 -2.03
N ALA A 342 7.70 -23.05 -0.75
CA ALA A 342 8.43 -23.84 0.23
C ALA A 342 7.89 -25.27 0.42
N HIS A 343 6.96 -25.71 -0.42
CA HIS A 343 6.36 -27.02 -0.30
C HIS A 343 7.44 -28.14 -0.29
N PRO A 344 7.32 -29.17 0.57
CA PRO A 344 8.36 -30.19 0.72
C PRO A 344 8.45 -31.18 -0.46
N ALA A 345 7.42 -31.26 -1.32
CA ALA A 345 7.36 -32.27 -2.39
C ALA A 345 8.55 -32.22 -3.37
N PRO A 346 8.96 -31.07 -3.93
CA PRO A 346 10.19 -30.96 -4.73
C PRO A 346 11.42 -31.54 -4.06
N TRP A 347 11.61 -31.23 -2.78
CA TRP A 347 12.78 -31.66 -2.02
C TRP A 347 12.77 -33.17 -1.80
N ARG A 348 11.62 -33.74 -1.45
CA ARG A 348 11.47 -35.19 -1.33
C ARG A 348 11.71 -35.88 -2.66
N TRP A 349 11.08 -35.36 -3.71
CA TRP A 349 11.20 -35.85 -5.08
C TRP A 349 12.68 -35.91 -5.50
N LEU A 350 13.46 -34.87 -5.18
CA LEU A 350 14.90 -34.80 -5.49
C LEU A 350 15.74 -35.78 -4.68
N VAL A 351 15.50 -35.89 -3.38
CA VAL A 351 16.31 -36.71 -2.47
C VAL A 351 16.07 -38.21 -2.66
N THR A 352 14.88 -38.60 -3.13
CA THR A 352 14.46 -40.01 -3.19
C THR A 352 14.58 -40.64 -4.58
N ARG A 353 14.82 -39.85 -5.63
CA ARG A 353 15.04 -40.38 -6.99
C ARG A 353 16.49 -40.87 -7.16
N PRO A 354 16.71 -42.05 -7.76
CA PRO A 354 18.05 -42.47 -8.14
C PRO A 354 18.64 -41.50 -9.17
N ARG A 355 19.91 -41.15 -9.03
CA ARG A 355 20.64 -40.25 -9.95
C ARG A 355 20.66 -40.71 -11.42
N LYS A 356 20.32 -41.97 -11.69
CA LYS A 356 20.21 -42.51 -13.06
C LYS A 356 18.92 -42.10 -13.78
N ASP A 357 17.97 -41.50 -13.07
CA ASP A 357 16.69 -41.05 -13.63
C ASP A 357 16.88 -39.71 -14.38
N TRP A 358 16.58 -39.67 -15.68
CA TRP A 358 16.78 -38.46 -16.50
C TRP A 358 16.05 -37.22 -15.92
N ARG A 359 14.94 -37.41 -15.21
CA ARG A 359 14.20 -36.31 -14.59
C ARG A 359 15.01 -35.63 -13.49
N TYR A 360 15.86 -36.37 -12.76
CA TYR A 360 16.77 -35.80 -11.76
C TYR A 360 17.70 -34.76 -12.40
N TRP A 361 18.22 -35.09 -13.58
CA TRP A 361 19.10 -34.19 -14.35
C TRP A 361 18.38 -32.99 -14.96
N VAL A 362 17.05 -32.97 -15.00
CA VAL A 362 16.27 -31.78 -15.41
C VAL A 362 15.95 -30.91 -14.19
N THR A 363 15.45 -31.52 -13.13
CA THR A 363 14.94 -30.82 -11.93
C THR A 363 16.02 -30.30 -10.98
N ALA A 364 17.13 -31.02 -10.80
CA ALA A 364 18.21 -30.56 -9.93
C ALA A 364 18.87 -29.29 -10.50
N PRO A 365 19.16 -29.19 -11.81
CA PRO A 365 19.56 -27.92 -12.42
C PRO A 365 18.48 -26.86 -12.35
N VAL A 366 17.20 -27.17 -12.57
CA VAL A 366 16.13 -26.16 -12.45
C VAL A 366 16.05 -25.60 -11.03
N LEU A 367 16.18 -26.44 -10.01
CA LEU A 367 16.23 -25.99 -8.61
C LEU A 367 17.50 -25.18 -8.33
N ALA A 368 18.66 -25.66 -8.77
CA ALA A 368 19.93 -24.95 -8.60
C ALA A 368 19.92 -23.58 -9.32
N LEU A 369 19.36 -23.52 -10.53
CA LEU A 369 19.14 -22.31 -11.31
C LEU A 369 18.06 -21.43 -10.68
N SER A 370 17.05 -21.99 -10.02
CA SER A 370 16.07 -21.21 -9.27
C SER A 370 16.73 -20.57 -8.05
N LEU A 371 17.56 -21.30 -7.30
CA LEU A 371 18.33 -20.79 -6.17
C LEU A 371 19.40 -19.78 -6.59
N LEU A 372 20.11 -20.03 -7.71
CA LEU A 372 21.03 -19.07 -8.31
C LEU A 372 20.30 -17.85 -8.82
N GLY A 373 19.15 -18.03 -9.46
CA GLY A 373 18.23 -16.99 -9.89
C GLY A 373 17.74 -16.16 -8.70
N CYS A 374 17.53 -16.77 -7.52
CA CYS A 374 17.35 -16.03 -6.27
C CYS A 374 18.58 -15.17 -6.03
N ALA A 375 19.75 -15.75 -5.85
CA ALA A 375 20.96 -15.00 -5.53
C ALA A 375 21.22 -13.83 -6.52
N LEU A 376 21.04 -14.06 -7.81
CA LEU A 376 21.22 -13.05 -8.87
C LEU A 376 20.12 -11.99 -8.89
N MET A 377 18.85 -12.37 -8.75
CA MET A 377 17.76 -11.41 -8.65
C MET A 377 17.95 -10.52 -7.41
N TRP A 378 18.46 -11.09 -6.31
CA TRP A 378 18.73 -10.34 -5.09
C TRP A 378 19.90 -9.40 -5.27
N ALA A 379 20.98 -9.85 -5.91
CA ALA A 379 22.09 -8.97 -6.31
C ALA A 379 21.57 -7.84 -7.22
N HIS A 380 20.66 -8.14 -8.15
CA HIS A 380 20.05 -7.15 -9.04
C HIS A 380 19.15 -6.16 -8.30
N TYR A 381 18.32 -6.62 -7.36
CA TYR A 381 17.49 -5.73 -6.54
C TYR A 381 18.35 -4.85 -5.64
N ALA A 382 19.37 -5.42 -4.99
CA ALA A 382 20.34 -4.65 -4.21
C ALA A 382 21.05 -3.60 -5.09
N TYR A 383 21.45 -3.99 -6.30
CA TYR A 383 22.07 -3.10 -7.29
C TYR A 383 21.12 -2.00 -7.80
N ARG A 384 19.91 -2.33 -8.25
CA ARG A 384 18.93 -1.32 -8.69
C ARG A 384 18.52 -0.39 -7.57
N ALA A 385 18.33 -0.92 -6.36
CA ALA A 385 18.07 -0.11 -5.17
C ALA A 385 19.26 0.78 -4.82
N TYR A 386 20.50 0.36 -5.12
CA TYR A 386 21.71 1.18 -5.04
C TYR A 386 21.66 2.32 -6.06
N HIS A 387 21.43 2.03 -7.33
CA HIS A 387 21.48 3.04 -8.41
C HIS A 387 20.30 4.01 -8.45
N LEU A 388 19.07 3.56 -8.15
CA LEU A 388 17.90 4.45 -8.09
C LEU A 388 18.01 5.49 -6.97
N LYS A 389 18.88 5.27 -5.96
CA LYS A 389 19.08 6.15 -4.81
C LYS A 389 20.23 7.16 -5.02
N ILE A 390 21.28 6.79 -5.76
CA ILE A 390 22.35 7.75 -6.14
C ILE A 390 21.83 8.76 -7.18
N GLY A 391 20.90 8.36 -8.06
CA GLY A 391 20.26 9.28 -9.01
C GLY A 391 19.10 10.11 -8.44
N ARG A 392 18.53 9.73 -7.28
CA ARG A 392 17.44 10.44 -6.59
C ARG A 392 17.79 10.56 -5.11
N GLY A 393 18.86 11.30 -4.85
CA GLY A 393 19.54 11.42 -3.55
C GLY A 393 18.61 11.39 -2.33
N TRP A 394 19.15 10.87 -1.23
CA TRP A 394 18.63 11.14 0.10
C TRP A 394 18.51 12.65 0.26
N ASN A 395 17.31 13.19 0.03
CA ASN A 395 17.03 14.60 0.12
C ASN A 395 16.16 14.78 1.36
N PRO A 396 16.75 15.03 2.55
CA PRO A 396 16.01 15.75 3.58
C PRO A 396 15.40 16.99 2.91
N GLY A 397 14.08 17.13 2.94
CA GLY A 397 13.37 18.16 2.17
C GLY A 397 12.69 17.64 0.91
N THR A 398 11.85 16.61 1.02
CA THR A 398 10.78 16.45 0.03
C THR A 398 9.97 17.75 -0.05
N SER A 399 9.41 18.09 -1.20
CA SER A 399 8.66 19.35 -1.34
C SER A 399 7.53 19.48 -0.32
N SER A 400 6.88 18.38 0.06
CA SER A 400 5.82 18.38 1.07
C SER A 400 6.35 18.57 2.49
N GLN A 401 7.57 18.10 2.78
CA GLN A 401 8.24 18.35 4.06
C GLN A 401 8.59 19.84 4.19
N ARG A 402 9.27 20.42 3.19
CA ARG A 402 9.61 21.86 3.18
C ARG A 402 8.36 22.74 3.25
N ALA A 403 7.30 22.36 2.51
CA ALA A 403 6.02 23.06 2.57
C ALA A 403 5.41 23.01 3.97
N GLY A 404 5.43 21.83 4.61
CA GLY A 404 4.89 21.69 5.97
C GLY A 404 5.73 22.42 7.02
N GLU A 405 7.06 22.36 6.93
CA GLU A 405 7.98 23.10 7.80
C GLU A 405 7.74 24.61 7.69
N TYR A 406 7.66 25.14 6.46
CA TYR A 406 7.31 26.55 6.23
C TYR A 406 5.98 26.90 6.89
N ILE A 407 4.92 26.12 6.66
CA ILE A 407 3.62 26.38 7.28
C ILE A 407 3.71 26.35 8.80
N ARG A 408 4.36 25.34 9.37
CA ARG A 408 4.50 25.17 10.83
C ARG A 408 5.20 26.36 11.49
N GLU A 409 6.22 26.91 10.83
CA GLU A 409 6.96 28.10 11.29
C GLU A 409 6.17 29.39 11.13
N ASN A 410 5.12 29.39 10.29
CA ASN A 410 4.36 30.57 9.90
C ASN A 410 2.88 30.49 10.29
N SER A 411 2.50 29.59 11.21
CA SER A 411 1.13 29.42 11.73
C SER A 411 1.15 28.97 13.19
N THR A 412 0.03 29.10 13.90
CA THR A 412 -0.17 28.54 15.25
C THR A 412 -0.77 27.12 15.19
N PRO A 413 -0.62 26.27 16.24
CA PRO A 413 -1.09 24.88 16.22
C PRO A 413 -2.61 24.68 16.05
N ASP A 414 -3.39 25.69 16.37
CA ASP A 414 -4.86 25.76 16.26
C ASP A 414 -5.34 26.22 14.90
N GLU A 415 -4.48 26.84 14.09
CA GLU A 415 -4.83 27.23 12.73
C GLU A 415 -5.01 26.04 11.79
N HIS A 416 -5.94 26.21 10.85
CA HIS A 416 -6.25 25.20 9.85
C HIS A 416 -5.54 25.47 8.52
N ILE A 417 -5.28 24.39 7.79
CA ILE A 417 -4.82 24.47 6.40
C ILE A 417 -5.74 23.66 5.51
N PHE A 418 -5.78 24.01 4.23
CA PHE A 418 -6.47 23.20 3.24
C PHE A 418 -5.53 22.72 2.14
N VAL A 419 -5.62 21.43 1.83
CA VAL A 419 -4.76 20.78 0.85
C VAL A 419 -5.58 20.37 -0.38
N TRP A 420 -5.25 20.97 -1.53
CA TRP A 420 -5.80 20.62 -2.83
C TRP A 420 -4.85 19.76 -3.66
N GLY A 421 -5.11 18.46 -3.63
CA GLY A 421 -4.52 17.45 -4.52
C GLY A 421 -3.50 16.52 -3.89
N TRP A 422 -3.32 15.38 -4.57
CA TRP A 422 -2.81 14.14 -3.97
C TRP A 422 -1.37 14.25 -3.45
N ARG A 423 -0.51 15.04 -4.11
CA ARG A 423 0.90 15.17 -3.71
C ARG A 423 1.12 16.00 -2.46
N ALA A 424 0.13 16.80 -2.06
CA ALA A 424 0.24 17.68 -0.91
C ALA A 424 -0.32 17.04 0.37
N TRP A 425 -0.99 15.89 0.33
CA TRP A 425 -1.51 15.25 1.55
C TRP A 425 -0.48 15.08 2.68
N PRO A 426 0.80 14.75 2.41
CA PRO A 426 1.83 14.71 3.45
C PRO A 426 2.08 16.04 4.17
N VAL A 427 1.64 17.19 3.63
CA VAL A 427 1.84 18.50 4.24
C VAL A 427 1.13 18.59 5.59
N TYR A 428 -0.03 17.97 5.77
CA TYR A 428 -0.68 17.90 7.10
C TYR A 428 0.23 17.28 8.16
N PHE A 429 0.93 16.20 7.80
CA PHE A 429 1.86 15.53 8.71
C PHE A 429 3.04 16.44 9.10
N TRP A 430 3.63 17.15 8.14
CA TRP A 430 4.82 17.98 8.40
C TRP A 430 4.49 19.35 9.01
N SER A 431 3.33 19.91 8.67
CA SER A 431 2.85 21.17 9.25
C SER A 431 2.29 21.00 10.66
N GLU A 432 1.83 19.79 11.01
CA GLU A 432 1.12 19.52 12.27
C GLU A 432 -0.15 20.38 12.40
N ARG A 433 -0.78 20.68 11.26
CA ARG A 433 -2.07 21.38 11.15
C ARG A 433 -3.15 20.43 10.70
N GLN A 434 -4.40 20.70 11.09
CA GLN A 434 -5.57 19.94 10.67
C GLN A 434 -6.24 20.61 9.47
N SER A 435 -7.01 19.83 8.73
CA SER A 435 -7.98 20.40 7.78
C SER A 435 -9.06 21.15 8.57
N MET A 436 -9.56 22.24 8.00
CA MET A 436 -10.66 23.02 8.57
C MET A 436 -11.99 22.24 8.63
N LEU A 437 -12.15 21.25 7.75
CA LEU A 437 -13.27 20.32 7.75
C LEU A 437 -12.79 18.91 8.09
N PRO A 438 -13.69 17.99 8.50
CA PRO A 438 -13.40 16.55 8.50
C PRO A 438 -12.86 16.04 7.14
N LEU A 439 -13.06 16.83 6.08
CA LEU A 439 -12.56 16.58 4.76
C LEU A 439 -11.10 17.03 4.57
N TYR A 440 -10.17 16.08 4.59
CA TYR A 440 -8.75 16.35 4.31
C TYR A 440 -8.28 15.83 2.94
N LYS A 441 -9.08 14.98 2.29
CA LYS A 441 -8.89 14.47 0.93
C LYS A 441 -10.04 14.90 0.04
N SER A 442 -9.72 15.57 -1.06
CA SER A 442 -10.69 16.00 -2.08
C SER A 442 -11.08 14.88 -3.07
N LEU A 443 -10.27 13.84 -3.20
CA LEU A 443 -10.50 12.76 -4.17
C LEU A 443 -11.66 11.86 -3.74
N GLY A 444 -12.68 11.74 -4.59
CA GLY A 444 -13.89 10.96 -4.33
C GLY A 444 -15.00 11.71 -3.60
N THR A 445 -14.77 12.98 -3.26
CA THR A 445 -15.69 13.84 -2.50
C THR A 445 -15.93 15.17 -3.22
N LEU A 446 -14.86 15.95 -3.44
CA LEU A 446 -14.88 17.21 -4.17
C LEU A 446 -14.49 17.03 -5.64
N THR A 447 -13.84 15.93 -5.96
CA THR A 447 -13.47 15.55 -7.33
C THR A 447 -13.80 14.10 -7.55
N GLU A 448 -13.95 13.69 -8.80
CA GLU A 448 -14.06 12.29 -9.16
C GLU A 448 -12.85 11.46 -8.70
N PHE A 449 -13.03 10.13 -8.62
CA PHE A 449 -11.92 9.23 -8.41
C PHE A 449 -10.99 9.19 -9.64
N ASN A 450 -9.71 8.97 -9.38
CA ASN A 450 -8.66 8.87 -10.41
C ASN A 450 -8.62 7.50 -11.11
N PHE A 451 -7.86 7.41 -12.21
CA PHE A 451 -7.58 6.16 -12.94
C PHE A 451 -6.34 5.41 -12.42
N ASN A 452 -6.01 5.52 -11.13
CA ASN A 452 -4.80 4.90 -10.64
C ASN A 452 -5.00 3.38 -10.49
N GLY A 453 -4.62 2.63 -11.50
CA GLY A 453 -4.62 1.17 -11.47
C GLY A 453 -3.36 0.57 -12.08
N MET A 454 -3.14 -0.71 -11.84
CA MET A 454 -2.12 -1.47 -12.55
C MET A 454 -2.53 -1.70 -14.00
N PHE A 455 -3.84 -1.79 -14.25
CA PHE A 455 -4.43 -1.65 -15.58
C PHE A 455 -4.32 -0.18 -15.95
N LEU A 456 -3.25 0.17 -16.66
CA LEU A 456 -3.13 1.49 -17.25
C LEU A 456 -4.30 1.64 -18.20
N ALA A 457 -5.19 2.59 -17.90
CA ALA A 457 -6.17 3.02 -18.86
C ALA A 457 -5.44 3.43 -20.16
N PRO A 458 -6.07 3.26 -21.34
CA PRO A 458 -5.58 3.85 -22.59
C PRO A 458 -5.14 5.29 -22.34
N LYS A 459 -4.09 5.75 -23.04
CA LYS A 459 -3.49 7.06 -22.77
C LYS A 459 -4.54 8.17 -22.75
N GLU A 460 -5.53 8.08 -23.62
CA GLU A 460 -6.67 8.99 -23.78
C GLU A 460 -7.54 9.06 -22.52
N VAL A 461 -7.68 7.93 -21.82
CA VAL A 461 -8.44 7.81 -20.58
C VAL A 461 -7.59 8.21 -19.37
N ARG A 462 -6.30 7.84 -19.37
CA ARG A 462 -5.37 8.27 -18.31
C ARG A 462 -5.16 9.78 -18.30
N ASP A 463 -5.14 10.37 -19.49
CA ASP A 463 -5.04 11.79 -19.72
C ASP A 463 -6.43 12.44 -19.73
N SER A 464 -7.48 11.75 -19.26
CA SER A 464 -8.82 12.34 -19.15
C SER A 464 -8.92 13.26 -17.92
N HIS A 465 -9.87 14.18 -18.00
CA HIS A 465 -10.12 15.17 -16.97
C HIS A 465 -10.62 14.50 -15.68
N LEU A 466 -10.15 15.02 -14.54
CA LEU A 466 -10.78 14.78 -13.24
C LEU A 466 -11.70 15.95 -12.95
N ASP A 467 -12.99 15.69 -12.93
CA ASP A 467 -13.99 16.74 -12.84
C ASP A 467 -14.30 17.09 -11.37
N PHE A 468 -14.68 18.34 -11.14
CA PHE A 468 -15.21 18.80 -9.86
C PHE A 468 -16.61 18.24 -9.62
N ILE A 469 -16.92 17.89 -8.37
CA ILE A 469 -18.24 17.39 -7.95
C ILE A 469 -18.95 18.48 -7.14
N PRO A 470 -20.00 19.13 -7.68
CA PRO A 470 -20.84 20.00 -6.88
C PRO A 470 -21.71 19.19 -5.91
N GLY A 471 -21.95 19.73 -4.72
CA GLY A 471 -22.87 19.16 -3.74
C GLY A 471 -22.52 19.54 -2.30
N PRO A 472 -23.04 18.79 -1.30
CA PRO A 472 -22.94 19.16 0.10
C PRO A 472 -21.49 19.36 0.59
N TRP A 473 -20.54 18.57 0.10
CA TRP A 473 -19.13 18.72 0.45
C TRP A 473 -18.49 19.98 -0.13
N SER A 474 -18.83 20.34 -1.37
CA SER A 474 -18.32 21.57 -1.98
C SER A 474 -18.97 22.81 -1.36
N GLU A 475 -20.27 22.75 -1.08
CA GLU A 475 -21.00 23.81 -0.37
C GLU A 475 -20.41 24.05 1.03
N ALA A 476 -20.17 22.98 1.80
CA ALA A 476 -19.51 23.07 3.11
C ALA A 476 -18.09 23.64 3.01
N LEU A 477 -17.35 23.27 1.97
CA LEU A 477 -16.01 23.81 1.75
C LEU A 477 -16.07 25.31 1.45
N LEU A 478 -16.96 25.74 0.57
CA LEU A 478 -17.12 27.15 0.22
C LEU A 478 -17.54 27.97 1.44
N ASP A 479 -18.51 27.47 2.21
CA ASP A 479 -18.98 28.08 3.45
C ASP A 479 -17.85 28.25 4.47
N ALA A 480 -17.02 27.22 4.66
CA ALA A 480 -15.85 27.31 5.53
C ALA A 480 -14.83 28.34 5.02
N PHE A 481 -14.55 28.40 3.72
CA PHE A 481 -13.67 29.44 3.16
C PHE A 481 -14.20 30.87 3.33
N GLN A 482 -15.52 31.05 3.42
CA GLN A 482 -16.16 32.36 3.59
C GLN A 482 -16.20 32.81 5.06
N HIS A 483 -16.38 31.88 5.99
CA HIS A 483 -16.64 32.21 7.40
C HIS A 483 -15.46 31.90 8.34
N ASP A 484 -14.68 30.87 8.05
CA ASP A 484 -13.52 30.45 8.83
C ASP A 484 -12.38 29.97 7.90
N PRO A 485 -11.79 30.90 7.12
CA PRO A 485 -10.84 30.55 6.08
C PRO A 485 -9.55 29.94 6.65
N PRO A 486 -8.98 28.90 6.00
CA PRO A 486 -7.73 28.31 6.44
C PRO A 486 -6.58 29.31 6.26
N ALA A 487 -5.66 29.38 7.24
CA ALA A 487 -4.50 30.27 7.17
C ALA A 487 -3.65 30.03 5.91
N PHE A 488 -3.55 28.76 5.50
CA PHE A 488 -2.82 28.35 4.30
C PHE A 488 -3.64 27.41 3.41
N LEU A 489 -3.54 27.65 2.10
CA LEU A 489 -3.99 26.75 1.04
C LEU A 489 -2.78 26.19 0.28
N ILE A 490 -2.76 24.87 0.07
CA ILE A 490 -1.70 24.19 -0.66
C ILE A 490 -2.29 23.55 -1.90
N ARG A 491 -1.88 24.04 -3.07
CA ARG A 491 -2.35 23.55 -4.37
C ARG A 491 -1.27 22.76 -5.09
N THR A 492 -1.63 21.63 -5.68
CA THR A 492 -0.68 20.80 -6.45
C THR A 492 -0.92 20.90 -7.94
N ARG A 493 0.16 20.99 -8.73
CA ARG A 493 0.10 21.00 -10.20
C ARG A 493 0.98 19.91 -10.83
N PRO A 494 0.43 18.92 -11.54
CA PRO A 494 -1.01 18.64 -11.68
C PRO A 494 -1.63 18.17 -10.35
N TYR A 495 -2.96 18.32 -10.20
CA TYR A 495 -3.74 17.88 -9.04
C TYR A 495 -3.52 16.39 -8.73
N PHE A 496 -3.54 15.57 -9.78
CA PHE A 496 -3.21 14.16 -9.74
C PHE A 496 -2.24 13.79 -10.87
N PRO A 497 -1.27 12.86 -10.67
CA PRO A 497 -0.41 12.41 -11.75
C PRO A 497 -1.22 11.87 -12.94
N GLY A 498 -1.09 12.51 -14.10
CA GLY A 498 -1.79 12.11 -15.34
C GLY A 498 -3.02 12.96 -15.66
N ALA A 499 -3.63 13.62 -14.67
CA ALA A 499 -4.75 14.53 -14.92
C ALA A 499 -4.23 15.82 -15.61
N PRO A 500 -4.73 16.18 -16.80
CA PRO A 500 -4.29 17.38 -17.52
C PRO A 500 -4.93 18.66 -16.96
N ASN A 501 -6.11 18.55 -16.34
CA ASN A 501 -6.85 19.66 -15.75
C ASN A 501 -6.57 19.81 -14.26
N ASP A 502 -7.04 20.92 -13.72
CA ASP A 502 -7.09 21.18 -12.30
C ASP A 502 -8.56 21.44 -11.92
N PRO A 503 -9.25 20.46 -11.30
CA PRO A 503 -10.67 20.58 -11.00
C PRO A 503 -11.04 21.79 -10.15
N MET A 504 -10.10 22.42 -9.43
CA MET A 504 -10.39 23.67 -8.71
C MET A 504 -10.84 24.80 -9.63
N LYS A 505 -10.40 24.78 -10.91
CA LYS A 505 -10.83 25.78 -11.90
C LYS A 505 -12.29 25.65 -12.29
N GLU A 506 -12.89 24.49 -12.08
CA GLU A 506 -14.32 24.24 -12.32
C GLU A 506 -15.16 24.64 -11.10
N PHE A 507 -14.52 24.78 -9.92
CA PHE A 507 -15.12 25.34 -8.72
C PHE A 507 -14.97 26.86 -8.69
N ILE A 508 -15.74 27.52 -9.56
CA ILE A 508 -15.59 28.95 -9.91
C ILE A 508 -15.60 29.86 -8.68
N GLU A 509 -16.53 29.64 -7.75
CA GLU A 509 -16.73 30.46 -6.55
C GLU A 509 -15.52 30.38 -5.62
N LEU A 510 -15.01 29.17 -5.39
CA LEU A 510 -13.83 28.96 -4.55
C LEU A 510 -12.57 29.52 -5.22
N GLU A 511 -12.39 29.31 -6.52
CA GLU A 511 -11.24 29.87 -7.25
C GLU A 511 -11.28 31.41 -7.24
N ALA A 512 -12.46 32.04 -7.35
CA ALA A 512 -12.61 33.49 -7.23
C ALA A 512 -12.21 33.99 -5.83
N LEU A 513 -12.67 33.32 -4.78
CA LEU A 513 -12.32 33.64 -3.38
C LEU A 513 -10.81 33.48 -3.13
N ILE A 514 -10.19 32.41 -3.65
CA ILE A 514 -8.74 32.22 -3.54
C ILE A 514 -7.98 33.36 -4.23
N GLN A 515 -8.45 33.81 -5.40
CA GLN A 515 -7.81 34.91 -6.13
C GLN A 515 -7.94 36.26 -5.41
N SER A 516 -9.07 36.53 -4.76
CA SER A 516 -9.26 37.77 -4.00
C SER A 516 -8.54 37.74 -2.65
N GLU A 517 -8.73 36.68 -1.86
CA GLU A 517 -8.34 36.64 -0.45
C GLU A 517 -6.96 36.04 -0.17
N TYR A 518 -6.38 35.31 -1.11
CA TYR A 518 -5.10 34.63 -0.89
C TYR A 518 -3.99 35.19 -1.78
N VAL A 519 -2.77 35.17 -1.27
CA VAL A 519 -1.56 35.50 -2.02
C VAL A 519 -0.64 34.29 -2.05
N ARG A 520 -0.04 34.01 -3.21
CA ARG A 520 0.95 32.93 -3.34
C ARG A 520 2.26 33.38 -2.68
N VAL A 521 2.71 32.64 -1.67
CA VAL A 521 3.89 33.02 -0.86
C VAL A 521 5.12 32.18 -1.14
N ARG A 522 4.95 30.91 -1.52
CA ARG A 522 6.05 29.97 -1.79
C ARG A 522 5.67 28.95 -2.85
N LYS A 523 6.70 28.37 -3.48
CA LYS A 523 6.55 27.22 -4.38
C LYS A 523 7.66 26.21 -4.15
N TYR A 524 7.30 25.00 -3.74
CA TYR A 524 8.22 23.88 -3.61
C TYR A 524 7.93 22.85 -4.70
N SER A 525 8.73 22.86 -5.77
CA SER A 525 8.54 22.00 -6.95
C SER A 525 7.14 22.17 -7.57
N LYS A 526 6.22 21.23 -7.29
CA LYS A 526 4.85 21.18 -7.80
C LYS A 526 3.80 21.61 -6.77
N LEU A 527 4.23 22.02 -5.59
CA LEU A 527 3.37 22.50 -4.51
C LEU A 527 3.41 24.02 -4.46
N TRP A 528 2.25 24.64 -4.56
CA TRP A 528 2.07 26.08 -4.53
C TRP A 528 1.39 26.41 -3.21
N ILE A 529 2.01 27.28 -2.41
CA ILE A 529 1.50 27.68 -1.10
C ILE A 529 0.90 29.07 -1.22
N TYR A 530 -0.33 29.18 -0.77
CA TYR A 530 -1.11 30.38 -0.68
C TYR A 530 -1.37 30.68 0.79
N GLU A 531 -1.20 31.94 1.19
CA GLU A 531 -1.46 32.44 2.54
C GLU A 531 -2.64 33.42 2.46
N LEU A 532 -3.56 33.32 3.42
CA LEU A 532 -4.67 34.26 3.54
C LEU A 532 -4.13 35.67 3.80
N ARG A 533 -4.61 36.68 3.06
CA ARG A 533 -4.12 38.07 3.17
C ARG A 533 -4.25 38.62 4.59
N ALA A 534 -5.42 38.46 5.21
CA ALA A 534 -5.66 38.90 6.57
C ALA A 534 -4.71 38.24 7.59
N HIS A 535 -4.48 36.93 7.45
CA HIS A 535 -3.49 36.21 8.27
C HIS A 535 -2.08 36.78 8.06
N ARG A 536 -1.67 37.00 6.82
CA ARG A 536 -0.36 37.57 6.48
C ARG A 536 -0.17 38.99 7.04
N GLU A 537 -1.20 39.82 6.96
CA GLU A 537 -1.24 41.17 7.53
C GLU A 537 -1.10 41.14 9.05
N ALA A 538 -1.81 40.22 9.72
CA ALA A 538 -1.69 40.01 11.16
C ALA A 538 -0.27 39.62 11.60
N ARG A 539 0.51 38.98 10.71
CA ARG A 539 1.94 38.68 10.93
C ARG A 539 2.89 39.82 10.54
N GLY A 540 2.37 40.97 10.11
CA GLY A 540 3.17 42.15 9.75
C GLY A 540 3.87 42.06 8.40
N LEU A 541 3.45 41.16 7.50
CA LEU A 541 4.10 40.93 6.20
C LEU A 541 3.33 41.59 5.06
N LEU A 542 3.26 42.93 5.06
CA LEU A 542 2.51 43.73 4.09
C LEU A 542 3.10 43.72 2.68
N GLU A 543 4.40 43.46 2.53
CA GLU A 543 5.03 43.42 1.21
C GLU A 543 4.68 42.14 0.44
N PRO A 544 4.43 42.25 -0.89
CA PRO A 544 4.23 41.09 -1.73
C PRO A 544 5.43 40.16 -1.60
N ALA A 545 5.18 38.90 -1.26
CA ALA A 545 6.24 37.91 -1.16
C ALA A 545 7.03 37.91 -2.49
N PRO A 546 8.37 37.99 -2.46
CA PRO A 546 9.15 37.81 -3.67
C PRO A 546 8.71 36.50 -4.34
N GLU A 547 8.56 36.50 -5.66
CA GLU A 547 8.39 35.28 -6.44
C GLU A 547 9.71 34.49 -6.36
N ASP A 548 10.01 33.94 -5.18
CA ASP A 548 11.07 32.97 -4.98
C ASP A 548 10.62 31.68 -5.63
N ASP A 549 10.85 31.58 -6.94
CA ASP A 549 10.87 30.31 -7.63
C ASP A 549 12.13 29.60 -7.14
N ASP A 550 11.95 28.81 -6.08
CA ASP A 550 12.95 27.91 -5.44
C ASP A 550 13.57 26.91 -6.45
N THR A 551 13.16 26.97 -7.72
CA THR A 551 13.81 26.35 -8.88
C THR A 551 15.20 26.92 -9.16
N LYS A 552 15.54 28.12 -8.64
CA LYS A 552 16.87 28.74 -8.80
C LYS A 552 17.88 28.41 -7.70
N ALA A 553 17.53 27.61 -6.70
CA ALA A 553 18.54 27.01 -5.83
C ALA A 553 19.44 26.12 -6.71
N GLU A 554 20.56 26.69 -7.18
CA GLU A 554 21.59 25.99 -7.93
C GLU A 554 21.93 24.72 -7.14
N THR A 555 21.47 23.55 -7.62
CA THR A 555 22.24 22.33 -7.38
C THR A 555 23.67 22.70 -7.71
N PRO A 556 24.62 22.68 -6.76
CA PRO A 556 25.99 23.09 -7.01
C PRO A 556 26.41 22.32 -8.26
N LYS A 557 26.72 23.05 -9.35
CA LYS A 557 27.19 22.43 -10.59
C LYS A 557 28.25 21.42 -10.15
N PRO A 558 28.10 20.13 -10.44
CA PRO A 558 29.13 19.18 -10.08
C PRO A 558 30.42 19.76 -10.63
N LYS A 559 31.39 20.03 -9.74
CA LYS A 559 32.71 20.54 -10.11
C LYS A 559 33.11 19.74 -11.35
N PRO A 560 33.40 20.38 -12.49
CA PRO A 560 33.69 19.67 -13.73
C PRO A 560 34.75 18.63 -13.39
N THR A 561 34.38 17.36 -13.48
CA THR A 561 35.33 16.27 -13.27
C THR A 561 36.47 16.56 -14.24
N PRO A 562 37.72 16.70 -13.79
CA PRO A 562 38.83 17.00 -14.69
C PRO A 562 38.80 15.93 -15.79
N LYS A 563 38.75 16.40 -17.04
CA LYS A 563 38.80 15.50 -18.21
C LYS A 563 39.90 14.47 -17.95
N PRO A 564 39.62 13.17 -18.06
CA PRO A 564 40.66 12.16 -17.87
C PRO A 564 41.78 12.46 -18.86
N LYS A 565 42.97 12.82 -18.35
CA LYS A 565 44.17 12.89 -19.16
C LYS A 565 44.36 11.52 -19.84
N PRO A 566 44.74 11.48 -21.12
CA PRO A 566 45.00 10.21 -21.81
C PRO A 566 45.97 9.37 -20.99
N LYS A 567 45.62 8.10 -20.76
CA LYS A 567 46.42 7.14 -19.98
C LYS A 567 47.83 7.06 -20.58
N PRO A 568 48.89 7.36 -19.82
CA PRO A 568 50.24 6.99 -20.21
C PRO A 568 50.46 5.50 -19.98
N THR A 569 51.14 4.88 -20.95
CA THR A 569 51.61 3.50 -20.96
C THR A 569 52.44 3.18 -19.70
N PRO A 570 52.28 2.01 -19.06
CA PRO A 570 52.93 1.74 -17.78
C PRO A 570 54.37 1.26 -17.96
N LYS A 571 55.30 1.86 -17.21
CA LYS A 571 56.62 1.29 -16.87
C LYS A 571 57.22 2.06 -15.67
N PRO A 572 58.21 1.48 -14.97
CA PRO A 572 58.08 0.60 -13.80
C PRO A 572 58.28 1.36 -12.46
N LYS A 573 57.84 0.76 -11.34
CA LYS A 573 58.12 1.26 -9.98
C LYS A 573 59.62 1.26 -9.69
N PRO A 574 60.13 2.30 -9.01
CA PRO A 574 60.94 2.02 -7.82
C PRO A 574 60.76 2.98 -6.63
N LYS A 575 60.88 2.36 -5.44
CA LYS A 575 61.41 2.80 -4.12
C LYS A 575 60.81 4.01 -3.38
N GLN A 576 60.23 3.69 -2.20
CA GLN A 576 60.09 4.57 -1.02
C GLN A 576 61.46 4.94 -0.44
N PRO A 577 61.62 6.14 0.18
CA PRO A 577 61.48 6.29 1.65
C PRO A 577 61.03 7.73 2.07
N PRO A 578 61.15 8.17 3.34
CA PRO A 578 60.59 7.65 4.58
C PRO A 578 59.70 8.70 5.31
N ALA A 579 59.20 8.29 6.48
CA ALA A 579 58.29 8.98 7.39
C ALA A 579 58.70 10.38 7.89
N LYS A 580 57.70 11.18 8.30
CA LYS A 580 57.82 12.17 9.39
C LYS A 580 56.58 12.15 10.29
N SER A 581 56.88 12.02 11.57
CA SER A 581 56.11 12.27 12.78
C SER A 581 55.67 13.73 12.91
N VAL A 582 54.52 13.98 13.57
CA VAL A 582 54.37 15.01 14.62
C VAL A 582 53.27 14.53 15.58
N ASN A 583 53.60 14.62 16.88
CA ASN A 583 52.83 14.32 18.07
C ASN A 583 52.06 15.56 18.56
N ASP A 584 51.33 15.36 19.65
CA ASP A 584 50.80 16.35 20.60
C ASP A 584 49.39 16.87 20.28
N SER A 585 48.48 17.05 21.23
CA SER A 585 48.33 16.63 22.64
C SER A 585 46.94 17.15 23.06
N ASP A 586 46.57 16.86 24.30
CA ASP A 586 45.61 17.61 25.13
C ASP A 586 44.17 17.07 25.21
N ASP A 587 44.01 16.34 26.30
CA ASP A 587 42.86 16.27 27.19
C ASP A 587 42.09 17.58 27.30
N ASP A 588 40.75 17.48 27.41
CA ASP A 588 40.07 18.10 28.54
C ASP A 588 38.67 17.52 28.76
N ALA A 589 38.45 17.12 30.01
CA ALA A 589 37.20 16.64 30.55
C ALA A 589 36.45 17.79 31.22
N VAL A 590 35.19 18.02 30.87
CA VAL A 590 34.28 18.82 31.71
C VAL A 590 32.92 18.12 31.81
N ARG A 591 32.62 17.72 33.05
CA ARG A 591 31.30 17.29 33.54
C ARG A 591 30.37 18.52 33.57
N GLY A 592 29.15 18.35 33.05
CA GLY A 592 28.06 19.31 33.18
C GLY A 592 26.79 18.62 33.67
N GLU A 593 26.16 19.25 34.66
CA GLU A 593 25.12 18.76 35.57
C GLU A 593 23.79 18.44 34.88
N ARG A 594 23.05 17.48 35.46
CA ARG A 594 21.65 17.18 35.12
C ARG A 594 20.72 17.98 36.05
N PRO A 595 19.68 18.65 35.54
CA PRO A 595 18.60 19.15 36.38
C PRO A 595 17.52 18.09 36.59
N ASP A 596 16.97 18.07 37.80
CA ASP A 596 15.82 17.25 38.23
C ASP A 596 14.52 17.65 37.50
N PRO A 597 13.60 16.69 37.27
CA PRO A 597 12.30 16.99 36.67
C PRO A 597 11.29 17.54 37.70
N PRO A 598 10.36 18.43 37.28
CA PRO A 598 9.36 18.98 38.17
C PRO A 598 8.21 17.98 38.44
N SER A 599 7.76 18.00 39.69
CA SER A 599 6.57 17.31 40.21
C SER A 599 5.29 17.75 39.48
N ARG A 600 4.48 16.79 39.04
CA ARG A 600 3.13 17.02 38.48
C ARG A 600 2.06 16.84 39.56
N ASP A 601 1.33 17.92 39.81
CA ASP A 601 0.01 17.90 40.45
C ASP A 601 -1.06 17.39 39.46
N PRO A 602 -1.98 16.49 39.87
CA PRO A 602 -3.09 16.07 39.03
C PRO A 602 -4.25 17.09 39.11
N ALA A 603 -4.45 17.85 38.04
CA ALA A 603 -5.57 18.76 37.87
C ALA A 603 -6.91 18.03 37.66
N ARG A 604 -7.97 18.58 38.26
CA ARG A 604 -9.39 18.21 38.07
C ARG A 604 -9.81 18.27 36.59
N PRO A 605 -10.75 17.42 36.14
CA PRO A 605 -11.34 17.52 34.82
C PRO A 605 -12.24 18.76 34.70
N THR A 606 -11.92 19.63 33.73
CA THR A 606 -12.76 20.74 33.27
C THR A 606 -13.98 20.18 32.51
N PRO A 607 -15.14 20.87 32.51
CA PRO A 607 -16.32 20.44 31.77
C PRO A 607 -16.05 20.44 30.26
N THR A 608 -16.45 19.37 29.57
CA THR A 608 -16.41 19.26 28.11
C THR A 608 -17.24 20.39 27.47
N ARG A 609 -16.58 21.24 26.68
CA ARG A 609 -17.23 22.14 25.73
C ARG A 609 -18.05 21.30 24.73
N PRO A 610 -19.26 21.70 24.33
CA PRO A 610 -19.96 21.07 23.20
C PRO A 610 -19.04 21.05 21.99
N SER A 611 -19.02 19.93 21.26
CA SER A 611 -18.22 19.83 20.05
C SER A 611 -18.79 20.80 19.01
N PRO A 612 -17.98 21.65 18.34
CA PRO A 612 -18.45 22.45 17.21
C PRO A 612 -19.03 21.59 16.07
N TYR A 613 -18.87 20.26 16.15
CA TYR A 613 -19.33 19.29 15.16
C TYR A 613 -20.73 18.69 15.43
N ASP A 614 -21.38 19.00 16.57
CA ASP A 614 -22.70 18.43 16.91
C ASP A 614 -23.82 18.85 15.92
N ASN A 615 -23.61 19.91 15.13
CA ASN A 615 -24.53 20.36 14.09
C ASN A 615 -24.25 19.77 12.68
N TYR A 616 -23.18 18.98 12.50
CA TYR A 616 -22.79 18.49 11.17
C TYR A 616 -23.42 17.13 10.78
N ASP A 617 -23.89 16.36 11.77
CA ASP A 617 -24.17 14.93 11.61
C ASP A 617 -25.43 14.61 10.77
N SER A 618 -26.37 15.56 10.63
CA SER A 618 -27.59 15.38 9.81
C SER A 618 -27.55 16.11 8.46
N LYS A 619 -26.76 17.18 8.34
CA LYS A 619 -26.74 18.06 7.15
C LYS A 619 -25.64 17.72 6.14
N TYR A 620 -24.50 17.19 6.61
CA TYR A 620 -23.31 16.95 5.77
C TYR A 620 -22.93 15.48 5.61
N PHE A 621 -23.59 14.59 6.36
CA PHE A 621 -23.77 13.19 6.00
C PHE A 621 -25.20 12.94 5.54
N PRO A 622 -25.74 13.67 4.53
CA PRO A 622 -27.02 13.28 3.96
C PRO A 622 -26.84 11.83 3.50
N GLY A 623 -27.81 10.97 3.80
CA GLY A 623 -27.90 9.67 3.14
C GLY A 623 -27.68 9.92 1.65
N ASP A 624 -26.76 9.18 1.04
CA ASP A 624 -26.29 9.41 -0.32
C ASP A 624 -27.48 9.79 -1.22
N PRO A 625 -27.40 10.91 -1.99
CA PRO A 625 -28.52 11.32 -2.84
C PRO A 625 -28.93 10.15 -3.76
N PRO A 626 -30.23 9.92 -4.00
CA PRO A 626 -30.68 8.83 -4.85
C PRO A 626 -30.00 8.94 -6.21
N TYR A 627 -29.29 7.88 -6.59
CA TYR A 627 -28.63 7.77 -7.87
C TYR A 627 -29.66 7.94 -8.99
N ARG A 628 -29.48 8.92 -9.87
CA ARG A 628 -30.27 9.01 -11.11
C ARG A 628 -29.77 7.90 -12.05
N ASP A 629 -30.58 6.86 -12.22
CA ASP A 629 -30.37 5.76 -13.17
C ASP A 629 -30.49 6.19 -14.66
N GLU A 630 -30.15 7.43 -15.01
CA GLU A 630 -30.12 7.81 -16.43
C GLU A 630 -28.82 7.30 -17.07
N PRO A 631 -28.88 6.32 -17.99
CA PRO A 631 -27.69 5.92 -18.73
C PRO A 631 -27.16 7.12 -19.51
N PRO A 632 -25.82 7.23 -19.71
CA PRO A 632 -25.24 8.33 -20.45
C PRO A 632 -25.77 8.29 -21.88
N THR A 633 -26.69 9.20 -22.19
CA THR A 633 -27.13 9.44 -23.55
C THR A 633 -25.92 9.97 -24.32
N LYS A 634 -25.54 9.25 -25.38
CA LYS A 634 -24.46 9.65 -26.29
C LYS A 634 -24.82 11.02 -26.89
N THR A 635 -24.29 12.10 -26.34
CA THR A 635 -24.34 13.44 -26.92
C THR A 635 -23.41 13.50 -28.13
N LYS A 636 -23.93 13.09 -29.29
CA LYS A 636 -23.46 13.59 -30.59
C LYS A 636 -23.98 15.02 -30.74
N LYS A 637 -23.12 16.04 -30.59
CA LYS A 637 -23.13 17.30 -31.36
C LYS A 637 -22.14 18.33 -30.79
N ARG A 638 -21.04 18.56 -31.52
CA ARG A 638 -20.40 19.87 -31.80
C ARG A 638 -19.07 19.61 -32.53
N GLY A 639 -18.72 20.29 -33.62
CA GLY A 639 -19.40 21.41 -34.27
C GLY A 639 -18.87 21.65 -35.67
N GLU A 640 -19.76 22.14 -36.52
CA GLU A 640 -19.42 22.90 -37.71
C GLU A 640 -18.78 24.22 -37.27
N ARG A 641 -17.56 24.49 -37.78
CA ARG A 641 -17.04 25.84 -37.91
C ARG A 641 -16.89 26.14 -39.38
N ALA A 642 -17.62 27.15 -39.79
CA ALA A 642 -17.58 27.77 -41.11
C ALA A 642 -16.14 28.14 -41.52
N ARG A 643 -15.78 27.78 -42.75
CA ARG A 643 -14.82 28.53 -43.56
C ARG A 643 -15.49 28.90 -44.86
N ALA A 644 -15.57 30.21 -45.08
CA ALA A 644 -16.02 30.80 -46.32
C ALA A 644 -14.91 30.74 -47.38
N THR A 645 -15.38 30.61 -48.62
CA THR A 645 -14.81 31.07 -49.91
C THR A 645 -13.53 30.43 -50.44
N GLY A 646 -13.65 29.83 -51.63
CA GLY A 646 -12.52 29.67 -52.55
C GLY A 646 -12.71 28.61 -53.64
N ALA A 647 -13.48 28.97 -54.68
CA ALA A 647 -13.33 28.57 -56.10
C ALA A 647 -13.35 27.08 -56.53
N GLY A 648 -14.07 26.81 -57.63
CA GLY A 648 -13.74 25.71 -58.54
C GLY A 648 -14.92 24.83 -58.98
N GLN A 649 -15.68 25.32 -59.95
CA GLN A 649 -16.74 24.59 -60.64
C GLN A 649 -16.21 23.49 -61.58
N ARG A 650 -16.99 22.39 -61.61
CA ARG A 650 -17.42 21.58 -62.78
C ARG A 650 -16.40 20.79 -63.60
N ARG A 651 -16.71 19.48 -63.70
CA ARG A 651 -16.87 18.60 -64.89
C ARG A 651 -16.49 17.19 -64.46
N ASP A 652 -17.01 16.09 -64.96
CA ASP A 652 -18.17 15.71 -65.77
C ASP A 652 -18.10 14.16 -65.77
N ARG A 653 -19.21 13.51 -66.14
CA ARG A 653 -19.30 12.15 -66.70
C ARG A 653 -19.18 10.93 -65.77
N ASP A 654 -20.35 10.32 -65.59
CA ASP A 654 -20.81 9.14 -66.35
C ASP A 654 -20.03 7.81 -66.33
N VAL A 655 -20.86 6.76 -66.19
CA VAL A 655 -20.84 5.48 -66.93
C VAL A 655 -20.21 4.25 -66.25
N THR A 656 -21.15 3.43 -65.76
CA THR A 656 -21.28 1.96 -65.88
C THR A 656 -20.17 1.01 -65.40
N GLY A 657 -20.60 -0.05 -64.71
CA GLY A 657 -19.89 -1.33 -64.74
C GLY A 657 -20.34 -2.33 -63.67
N LYS A 658 -21.23 -3.25 -64.06
CA LYS A 658 -21.29 -4.70 -63.77
C LYS A 658 -20.16 -5.30 -62.89
N ALA A 659 -20.27 -6.43 -62.21
CA ALA A 659 -21.26 -7.44 -61.85
C ALA A 659 -20.44 -8.58 -61.18
N ASN A 660 -21.13 -9.62 -60.69
CA ASN A 660 -20.65 -10.92 -60.19
C ASN A 660 -20.29 -10.93 -58.69
N ALA A 661 -21.06 -11.51 -57.78
CA ALA A 661 -21.78 -12.80 -57.72
C ALA A 661 -20.87 -14.03 -57.52
N ASP A 662 -21.20 -14.71 -56.42
CA ASP A 662 -21.10 -16.14 -56.11
C ASP A 662 -19.83 -16.73 -55.49
N GLY A 663 -20.05 -17.39 -54.34
CA GLY A 663 -19.35 -18.64 -54.01
C GLY A 663 -19.20 -18.99 -52.53
N LYS A 664 -20.22 -19.66 -51.96
CA LYS A 664 -20.22 -20.82 -51.00
C LYS A 664 -19.26 -20.82 -49.79
N VAL A 665 -19.68 -20.95 -48.53
CA VAL A 665 -20.51 -21.96 -47.80
C VAL A 665 -19.83 -23.35 -47.67
N ASP A 666 -19.47 -23.61 -46.40
CA ASP A 666 -19.26 -24.83 -45.60
C ASP A 666 -18.08 -25.79 -45.87
N ASP A 667 -17.12 -25.82 -44.93
CA ASP A 667 -16.95 -26.87 -43.88
C ASP A 667 -16.17 -26.33 -42.66
#